data_AF-A0A1G1NDC6-F1
#
_entry.id   AF-A0A1G1NDC6-F1
#
_cell.length_a   1.000
_cell.length_b   1.000
_cell.length_c   1.000
_cell.angle_alpha   90.00
_cell.angle_beta   90.00
_cell.angle_gamma   90.00
#
_symmetry.space_group_name_H-M   'P 1'
#
loop_
_entity.id
_entity.type
_entity.pdbx_description
1 polymer ?
#
loop_
_entity_poly.entity_id
_entity_poly.type
_entity_poly.pdbx_seq_one_letter_code
_entity_poly.pdbx_strand_id
1 'polypeptide(L)'
;MKSANKLYQYLSDGVSFVSHKATGIRTLYAPLCGIDAHGLKSSISPFLSGDIKIDQHHYLTKPVSTEDLRSPARNFFVYVEGKGVFSLAESAPGEESFVEVGQLWHKLVRRHKSIGLQMQAINFIPVTGETVELMRVTLKNTGKKKLKITPTAFVPIFGRAQANKHDHEQVTSLLQRIQQLPEGVLVAPTMLFNEEGHVAHASAYYVFGTTGKGKNPVGIFPTIENFCGDAGHWLAPQAVTENLKPAKLSAQWLDGKEAAGALRFADEILKPGDAREYFIALGIAKEKSSAEKIFRSFNAAEKFEQALAKNENFWSAKTHSIEFYTGDDQFNSWMQWVTLQPILRRIFGNSFLPDHDYGKGGKGWRDLWQDLLSLILIEPENVRESLINNFAGIRIDGSNATIIGALPGEFIADRNMITRVWMDHGAWPLLTVLLYVNQTGDYAILLKEATYFRDMQQSRAVEKDLTWHPAYGDKLKSKAGHIYQGTILEHLLVQNLVQFFNVGEHNMIRLENADWNDGLDMAAHRGESVAFMSFYGGNLLEIADLLEEFFKKNGAPTVRLAKELKILFSTLADEPCDYDSPEDKKKILYQDYFSSVQPELSGEQIEFKISDLVHDLRSKGQWIFQQIRKQEKVTVEEKGKAYTWFNGYYDNKGLAVEGKKNNRIWMTLTGQVFAVMSGLASPEECDAVVASVRRYLQDKKTGGYRLNTDFGRSHYLDLGRAFGFAYGTKENGAFFSHMIVMYAYALYSRGLVREGRDVLRSIFNMCLDTDKSKIYPGVPEYFDSNGRGMYHYLTGSASWFVLTELTQVFGVRGEGGDLILSPKLVKEEFDKKGQAAITCHFAGKKITVTYLNPAKVDYGNYAIQDVSLNGRPVKFEKISSQTVKIPRKFIEPGSGDLNLRMTL
;
A
#
# COMPACT_ATOMS: atom_id res chain seq x y z
N MET A 1 17.83 -7.86 25.02
CA MET A 1 16.77 -8.90 25.03
C MET A 1 16.28 -9.05 23.61
N LYS A 2 16.17 -10.27 23.05
CA LYS A 2 15.55 -10.45 21.73
C LYS A 2 14.10 -9.96 21.81
N SER A 3 13.67 -9.12 20.86
CA SER A 3 12.25 -8.78 20.71
C SER A 3 11.45 -10.07 20.58
N ALA A 4 10.35 -10.18 21.31
CA ALA A 4 9.51 -11.37 21.30
C ALA A 4 8.07 -10.94 21.16
N ASN A 5 7.38 -11.57 20.21
CA ASN A 5 5.94 -11.38 20.05
C ASN A 5 5.22 -11.93 21.30
N LYS A 6 4.50 -11.04 21.99
CA LYS A 6 3.73 -11.36 23.19
C LYS A 6 2.24 -11.08 23.00
N LEU A 7 1.82 -10.57 21.83
CA LEU A 7 0.44 -10.22 21.52
C LEU A 7 -0.30 -11.40 20.90
N TYR A 8 0.32 -12.13 19.98
CA TYR A 8 -0.31 -13.23 19.26
C TYR A 8 0.62 -14.42 19.06
N GLN A 9 0.04 -15.57 18.71
CA GLN A 9 0.76 -16.79 18.37
C GLN A 9 0.19 -17.33 17.05
N TYR A 10 1.06 -17.67 16.10
CA TYR A 10 0.64 -18.32 14.86
C TYR A 10 0.05 -19.70 15.16
N LEU A 11 -0.99 -20.07 14.41
CA LEU A 11 -1.60 -21.39 14.42
C LEU A 11 -0.77 -22.36 13.58
N SER A 12 -1.18 -23.63 13.53
CA SER A 12 -0.44 -24.70 12.83
C SER A 12 -0.35 -24.52 11.32
N ASP A 13 -1.19 -23.67 10.73
CA ASP A 13 -1.11 -23.31 9.31
C ASP A 13 0.04 -22.31 9.02
N GLY A 14 0.68 -21.77 10.06
CA GLY A 14 1.79 -20.82 9.94
C GLY A 14 1.37 -19.44 9.44
N VAL A 15 0.08 -19.14 9.31
CA VAL A 15 -0.42 -17.86 8.76
C VAL A 15 -1.46 -17.25 9.69
N SER A 16 -2.49 -18.01 10.03
CA SER A 16 -3.51 -17.56 10.98
C SER A 16 -2.90 -17.44 12.37
N PHE A 17 -3.47 -16.59 13.22
CA PHE A 17 -2.96 -16.41 14.58
C PHE A 17 -4.07 -16.26 15.61
N VAL A 18 -3.76 -16.60 16.86
CA VAL A 18 -4.61 -16.39 18.03
C VAL A 18 -4.02 -15.31 18.95
N SER A 19 -4.88 -14.46 19.51
CA SER A 19 -4.49 -13.44 20.49
C SER A 19 -5.46 -13.37 21.66
N HIS A 20 -4.96 -13.68 22.85
CA HIS A 20 -5.67 -13.47 24.12
C HIS A 20 -5.52 -12.04 24.66
N LYS A 21 -4.53 -11.28 24.17
CA LYS A 21 -4.26 -9.91 24.64
C LYS A 21 -4.91 -8.83 23.80
N ALA A 22 -5.19 -9.10 22.52
CA ALA A 22 -5.75 -8.11 21.60
C ALA A 22 -7.11 -7.58 22.06
N THR A 23 -7.89 -8.41 22.76
CA THR A 23 -9.19 -8.05 23.35
C THR A 23 -9.09 -6.96 24.42
N GLY A 24 -7.89 -6.70 24.96
CA GLY A 24 -7.59 -5.59 25.87
C GLY A 24 -7.07 -4.31 25.19
N ILE A 25 -6.88 -4.29 23.87
CA ILE A 25 -6.33 -3.16 23.13
C ILE A 25 -7.40 -2.57 22.20
N ARG A 26 -8.00 -1.46 22.63
CA ARG A 26 -9.19 -0.86 21.98
C ARG A 26 -8.93 -0.22 20.60
N THR A 27 -7.69 -0.10 20.17
CA THR A 27 -7.32 0.54 18.90
C THR A 27 -6.83 -0.47 17.85
N LEU A 28 -6.80 -1.77 18.16
CA LEU A 28 -6.45 -2.79 17.17
C LEU A 28 -7.59 -3.01 16.19
N TYR A 29 -7.25 -3.25 14.93
CA TYR A 29 -8.19 -3.62 13.88
C TYR A 29 -7.55 -4.57 12.88
N ALA A 30 -8.38 -5.32 12.16
CA ALA A 30 -8.01 -6.14 11.01
C ALA A 30 -8.88 -5.76 9.80
N PRO A 31 -8.36 -5.86 8.56
CA PRO A 31 -9.14 -5.61 7.36
C PRO A 31 -9.93 -6.86 6.96
N LEU A 32 -11.15 -6.66 6.45
CA LEU A 32 -11.90 -7.64 5.68
C LEU A 32 -12.25 -7.00 4.34
N CYS A 33 -12.17 -7.72 3.23
CA CYS A 33 -12.57 -7.21 1.92
C CYS A 33 -12.95 -8.30 0.93
N GLY A 34 -13.64 -7.90 -0.13
CA GLY A 34 -13.82 -8.71 -1.34
C GLY A 34 -12.53 -8.78 -2.18
N ILE A 35 -12.70 -9.05 -3.49
CA ILE A 35 -11.58 -9.34 -4.40
C ILE A 35 -11.01 -8.10 -5.11
N ASP A 36 -11.74 -6.99 -5.12
CA ASP A 36 -11.39 -5.77 -5.86
C ASP A 36 -11.83 -4.49 -5.15
N ALA A 37 -11.48 -3.35 -5.74
CA ALA A 37 -11.75 -2.02 -5.20
C ALA A 37 -13.23 -1.59 -5.27
N HIS A 38 -14.09 -2.31 -5.99
CA HIS A 38 -15.54 -2.05 -6.07
C HIS A 38 -16.35 -2.90 -5.08
N GLY A 39 -15.72 -3.92 -4.49
CA GLY A 39 -16.31 -4.75 -3.46
C GLY A 39 -16.48 -4.05 -2.10
N LEU A 40 -17.22 -4.71 -1.22
CA LEU A 40 -17.36 -4.32 0.18
C LEU A 40 -16.01 -4.43 0.90
N LYS A 41 -15.77 -3.49 1.81
CA LYS A 41 -14.57 -3.39 2.63
C LYS A 41 -14.98 -3.12 4.06
N SER A 42 -14.22 -3.66 4.99
CA SER A 42 -14.47 -3.46 6.41
C SER A 42 -13.18 -3.36 7.23
N SER A 43 -13.25 -2.59 8.31
CA SER A 43 -12.37 -2.73 9.45
C SER A 43 -13.12 -3.46 10.58
N ILE A 44 -12.43 -4.35 11.29
CA ILE A 44 -12.99 -5.05 12.44
C ILE A 44 -12.02 -5.11 13.62
N SER A 45 -12.48 -4.73 14.81
CA SER A 45 -11.66 -4.79 16.04
C SER A 45 -11.85 -6.11 16.82
N PRO A 46 -10.98 -6.40 17.81
CA PRO A 46 -11.12 -7.57 18.70
C PRO A 46 -12.36 -7.60 19.60
N PHE A 47 -13.24 -6.61 19.45
CA PHE A 47 -14.51 -6.47 20.16
C PHE A 47 -15.58 -5.96 19.20
N LEU A 48 -15.41 -6.24 17.92
CA LEU A 48 -16.38 -6.03 16.83
C LEU A 48 -16.72 -4.56 16.54
N SER A 49 -15.81 -3.63 16.87
CA SER A 49 -15.82 -2.27 16.33
C SER A 49 -15.34 -2.23 14.87
N GLY A 50 -15.17 -1.03 14.32
CA GLY A 50 -14.79 -0.75 12.95
C GLY A 50 -15.96 -0.28 12.10
N ASP A 51 -15.83 -0.39 10.78
CA ASP A 51 -16.81 0.11 9.82
C ASP A 51 -16.98 -0.80 8.60
N ILE A 52 -18.07 -0.60 7.84
CA ILE A 52 -18.45 -1.38 6.65
C ILE A 52 -18.89 -0.42 5.54
N LYS A 53 -18.32 -0.56 4.35
CA LYS A 53 -18.49 0.38 3.23
C LYS A 53 -18.10 -0.20 1.88
N ILE A 54 -18.50 0.45 0.80
CA ILE A 54 -17.99 0.20 -0.56
C ILE A 54 -17.00 1.31 -0.96
N ASP A 55 -17.42 2.56 -0.81
CA ASP A 55 -16.69 3.77 -1.21
C ASP A 55 -17.06 4.95 -0.29
N GLN A 56 -16.59 6.16 -0.61
CA GLN A 56 -16.86 7.38 0.16
C GLN A 56 -18.34 7.79 0.25
N HIS A 57 -19.21 7.28 -0.64
CA HIS A 57 -20.64 7.59 -0.69
C HIS A 57 -21.52 6.52 -0.05
N HIS A 58 -20.98 5.32 0.19
CA HIS A 58 -21.73 4.14 0.60
C HIS A 58 -21.17 3.49 1.87
N TYR A 59 -21.55 4.03 3.04
CA TYR A 59 -21.24 3.44 4.35
C TYR A 59 -22.47 2.78 4.98
N LEU A 60 -22.37 1.48 5.28
CA LEU A 60 -23.39 0.74 6.04
C LEU A 60 -23.36 1.15 7.51
N THR A 61 -22.18 1.22 8.12
CA THR A 61 -21.98 1.67 9.51
C THR A 61 -21.22 3.00 9.53
N LYS A 62 -21.26 3.74 10.64
CA LYS A 62 -20.62 5.06 10.72
C LYS A 62 -19.11 4.97 10.39
N PRO A 63 -18.55 5.89 9.58
CA PRO A 63 -17.11 5.92 9.31
C PRO A 63 -16.30 6.14 10.59
N VAL A 64 -15.17 5.44 10.74
CA VAL A 64 -14.35 5.47 11.96
C VAL A 64 -12.93 5.99 11.71
N SER A 65 -12.40 6.74 12.67
CA SER A 65 -10.95 6.88 12.89
C SER A 65 -10.51 5.98 14.05
N THR A 66 -9.21 5.97 14.38
CA THR A 66 -8.65 5.10 15.43
C THR A 66 -9.27 5.27 16.81
N GLU A 67 -9.71 6.47 17.19
CA GLU A 67 -10.37 6.68 18.49
C GLU A 67 -11.84 6.23 18.51
N ASP A 68 -12.52 6.27 17.36
CA ASP A 68 -13.89 5.76 17.22
C ASP A 68 -13.96 4.25 17.45
N LEU A 69 -12.85 3.53 17.24
CA LEU A 69 -12.76 2.09 17.46
C LEU A 69 -13.13 1.68 18.89
N ARG A 70 -13.09 2.58 19.88
CA ARG A 70 -13.44 2.26 21.27
C ARG A 70 -14.91 1.85 21.45
N SER A 71 -15.78 2.20 20.51
CA SER A 71 -17.20 1.88 20.52
C SER A 71 -17.50 0.75 19.52
N PRO A 72 -18.21 -0.32 19.89
CA PRO A 72 -18.47 -1.41 18.96
C PRO A 72 -19.47 -1.01 17.88
N ALA A 73 -19.30 -1.58 16.69
CA ALA A 73 -20.17 -1.39 15.53
C ALA A 73 -21.07 -2.62 15.33
N ARG A 74 -20.62 -3.81 15.73
CA ARG A 74 -21.42 -5.04 15.67
C ARG A 74 -21.54 -5.59 17.09
N ASN A 75 -22.71 -6.10 17.42
CA ASN A 75 -22.92 -6.74 18.70
C ASN A 75 -23.90 -7.91 18.56
N PHE A 76 -23.80 -8.83 19.52
CA PHE A 76 -24.77 -9.88 19.70
C PHE A 76 -25.00 -10.04 21.19
N PHE A 77 -26.23 -9.82 21.61
CA PHE A 77 -26.64 -9.89 23.00
C PHE A 77 -27.34 -11.21 23.30
N VAL A 78 -27.17 -11.70 24.51
CA VAL A 78 -27.91 -12.83 25.05
C VAL A 78 -28.44 -12.43 26.41
N TYR A 79 -29.76 -12.26 26.52
CA TYR A 79 -30.42 -12.21 27.83
C TYR A 79 -30.56 -13.65 28.34
N VAL A 80 -30.07 -13.92 29.54
CA VAL A 80 -30.14 -15.23 30.18
C VAL A 80 -31.05 -15.11 31.40
N GLU A 81 -32.13 -15.90 31.44
CA GLU A 81 -33.16 -15.81 32.49
C GLU A 81 -32.53 -15.99 33.88
N GLY A 82 -32.74 -15.01 34.77
CA GLY A 82 -32.18 -14.99 36.12
C GLY A 82 -30.67 -14.70 36.20
N LYS A 83 -30.01 -14.35 35.08
CA LYS A 83 -28.56 -14.05 35.01
C LYS A 83 -28.23 -12.71 34.34
N GLY A 84 -29.15 -12.11 33.61
CA GLY A 84 -28.97 -10.79 32.98
C GLY A 84 -28.46 -10.86 31.54
N VAL A 85 -27.86 -9.77 31.06
CA VAL A 85 -27.46 -9.59 29.65
C VAL A 85 -25.96 -9.81 29.48
N PHE A 86 -25.60 -10.55 28.44
CA PHE A 86 -24.23 -10.80 28.02
C PHE A 86 -24.05 -10.29 26.59
N SER A 87 -22.95 -9.58 26.35
CA SER A 87 -22.62 -8.98 25.07
C SER A 87 -21.44 -9.73 24.43
N LEU A 88 -21.47 -9.86 23.11
CA LEU A 88 -20.30 -10.34 22.37
C LEU A 88 -19.23 -9.25 22.23
N ALA A 89 -19.62 -7.97 22.19
CA ALA A 89 -18.68 -6.86 22.08
C ALA A 89 -18.03 -6.50 23.43
N GLU A 90 -18.71 -6.67 24.56
CA GLU A 90 -18.16 -6.35 25.90
C GLU A 90 -18.01 -7.58 26.78
N SER A 91 -17.04 -7.57 27.69
CA SER A 91 -16.83 -8.67 28.64
C SER A 91 -16.45 -8.16 30.00
N ALA A 92 -16.98 -8.84 31.02
CA ALA A 92 -16.66 -8.56 32.41
C ALA A 92 -15.19 -8.93 32.71
N PRO A 93 -14.53 -8.20 33.64
CA PRO A 93 -13.20 -8.56 34.11
C PRO A 93 -13.14 -10.02 34.60
N GLY A 94 -12.06 -10.73 34.26
CA GLY A 94 -11.81 -12.11 34.70
C GLY A 94 -12.44 -13.20 33.83
N GLU A 95 -13.28 -12.84 32.85
CA GLU A 95 -13.77 -13.78 31.84
C GLU A 95 -12.72 -14.02 30.74
N GLU A 96 -12.77 -15.18 30.09
CA GLU A 96 -11.81 -15.53 29.05
C GLU A 96 -12.27 -15.00 27.68
N SER A 97 -11.39 -14.27 26.99
CA SER A 97 -11.68 -13.70 25.68
C SER A 97 -10.43 -13.71 24.80
N PHE A 98 -10.60 -14.10 23.53
CA PHE A 98 -9.52 -14.09 22.56
C PHE A 98 -10.06 -13.95 21.14
N VAL A 99 -9.18 -13.58 20.22
CA VAL A 99 -9.48 -13.55 18.78
C VAL A 99 -8.58 -14.53 18.04
N GLU A 100 -9.12 -15.14 16.99
CA GLU A 100 -8.37 -15.80 15.94
C GLU A 100 -8.54 -14.97 14.67
N VAL A 101 -7.47 -14.75 13.92
CA VAL A 101 -7.47 -13.97 12.68
C VAL A 101 -6.71 -14.74 11.61
N GLY A 102 -7.33 -14.90 10.44
CA GLY A 102 -6.74 -15.50 9.25
C GLY A 102 -6.89 -14.58 8.04
N GLN A 103 -6.45 -15.05 6.88
CA GLN A 103 -6.50 -14.29 5.62
C GLN A 103 -7.71 -14.73 4.78
N LEU A 104 -8.79 -13.97 4.62
CA LEU A 104 -9.20 -12.82 5.43
C LEU A 104 -10.50 -13.14 6.17
N TRP A 105 -10.36 -13.48 7.45
CA TRP A 105 -11.46 -13.69 8.37
C TRP A 105 -11.05 -13.33 9.80
N HIS A 106 -12.03 -12.98 10.62
CA HIS A 106 -11.84 -12.62 12.02
C HIS A 106 -12.82 -13.39 12.89
N LYS A 107 -12.33 -14.04 13.95
CA LYS A 107 -13.14 -14.79 14.89
C LYS A 107 -12.91 -14.32 16.32
N LEU A 108 -13.96 -13.85 16.99
CA LEU A 108 -13.97 -13.51 18.41
C LEU A 108 -14.57 -14.66 19.22
N VAL A 109 -13.92 -15.06 20.30
CA VAL A 109 -14.44 -16.02 21.28
C VAL A 109 -14.47 -15.38 22.66
N ARG A 110 -15.64 -15.47 23.33
CA ARG A 110 -15.83 -15.09 24.73
C ARG A 110 -16.41 -16.26 25.52
N ARG A 111 -15.84 -16.53 26.68
CA ARG A 111 -16.29 -17.59 27.60
C ARG A 111 -16.65 -16.96 28.94
N HIS A 112 -17.94 -16.95 29.23
CA HIS A 112 -18.51 -16.53 30.50
C HIS A 112 -18.57 -17.73 31.46
N LYS A 113 -17.46 -17.98 32.16
CA LYS A 113 -17.30 -19.10 33.10
C LYS A 113 -18.30 -19.01 34.25
N SER A 114 -18.61 -17.79 34.71
CA SER A 114 -19.57 -17.52 35.78
C SER A 114 -20.97 -18.10 35.54
N ILE A 115 -21.39 -18.18 34.27
CA ILE A 115 -22.71 -18.68 33.87
C ILE A 115 -22.68 -19.94 33.00
N GLY A 116 -21.48 -20.39 32.58
CA GLY A 116 -21.34 -21.56 31.70
C GLY A 116 -21.82 -21.30 30.27
N LEU A 117 -21.54 -20.12 29.72
CA LEU A 117 -21.89 -19.74 28.35
C LEU A 117 -20.63 -19.38 27.56
N GLN A 118 -20.45 -19.96 26.38
CA GLN A 118 -19.49 -19.51 25.38
C GLN A 118 -20.24 -18.85 24.21
N MET A 119 -19.74 -17.71 23.77
CA MET A 119 -20.20 -16.99 22.60
C MET A 119 -19.02 -16.86 21.64
N GLN A 120 -19.25 -17.12 20.35
CA GLN A 120 -18.25 -16.89 19.31
C GLN A 120 -18.89 -16.19 18.11
N ALA A 121 -18.16 -15.31 17.44
CA ALA A 121 -18.51 -14.78 16.13
C ALA A 121 -17.35 -14.97 15.17
N ILE A 122 -17.63 -15.46 13.96
CA ILE A 122 -16.71 -15.42 12.81
C ILE A 122 -17.28 -14.47 11.75
N ASN A 123 -16.41 -13.58 11.26
CA ASN A 123 -16.71 -12.50 10.33
C ASN A 123 -15.79 -12.57 9.12
N PHE A 124 -16.34 -12.49 7.92
CA PHE A 124 -15.58 -12.36 6.68
C PHE A 124 -16.43 -11.74 5.57
N ILE A 125 -15.77 -11.27 4.51
CA ILE A 125 -16.43 -10.83 3.27
C ILE A 125 -16.17 -11.92 2.22
N PRO A 126 -17.21 -12.49 1.59
CA PRO A 126 -17.03 -13.59 0.66
C PRO A 126 -16.35 -13.11 -0.62
N VAL A 127 -15.51 -13.97 -1.21
CA VAL A 127 -14.75 -13.69 -2.44
C VAL A 127 -15.59 -13.90 -3.71
N THR A 128 -16.89 -14.12 -3.57
CA THR A 128 -17.84 -14.38 -4.65
C THR A 128 -18.39 -13.10 -5.32
N GLY A 129 -18.04 -11.92 -4.79
CA GLY A 129 -18.32 -10.61 -5.39
C GLY A 129 -19.56 -9.90 -4.81
N GLU A 130 -20.36 -10.56 -3.99
CA GLU A 130 -21.48 -9.92 -3.30
C GLU A 130 -21.00 -8.90 -2.26
N THR A 131 -21.70 -7.78 -2.18
CA THR A 131 -21.41 -6.66 -1.28
C THR A 131 -21.99 -6.90 0.12
N VAL A 132 -21.47 -7.92 0.79
CA VAL A 132 -21.95 -8.38 2.10
C VAL A 132 -20.80 -8.81 3.01
N GLU A 133 -20.85 -8.43 4.28
CA GLU A 133 -20.07 -9.06 5.34
C GLU A 133 -20.96 -10.10 6.04
N LEU A 134 -20.44 -11.31 6.18
CA LEU A 134 -21.11 -12.44 6.80
C LEU A 134 -20.60 -12.62 8.22
N MET A 135 -21.53 -12.71 9.17
CA MET A 135 -21.24 -12.99 10.57
C MET A 135 -21.99 -14.24 11.01
N ARG A 136 -21.27 -15.26 11.48
CA ARG A 136 -21.87 -16.41 12.16
C ARG A 136 -21.61 -16.30 13.65
N VAL A 137 -22.67 -16.30 14.45
CA VAL A 137 -22.60 -16.39 15.91
C VAL A 137 -22.93 -17.81 16.36
N THR A 138 -22.13 -18.38 17.27
CA THR A 138 -22.47 -19.63 17.95
C THR A 138 -22.53 -19.40 19.46
N LEU A 139 -23.63 -19.84 20.07
CA LEU A 139 -23.84 -19.86 21.52
C LEU A 139 -23.74 -21.31 21.99
N LYS A 140 -22.86 -21.59 22.96
CA LYS A 140 -22.69 -22.94 23.52
C LYS A 140 -22.81 -22.92 25.03
N ASN A 141 -23.64 -23.80 25.57
CA ASN A 141 -23.70 -24.03 27.02
C ASN A 141 -22.53 -24.94 27.45
N THR A 142 -21.56 -24.35 28.13
CA THR A 142 -20.38 -25.04 28.69
C THR A 142 -20.56 -25.41 30.16
N GLY A 143 -21.69 -25.02 30.77
CA GLY A 143 -22.03 -25.32 32.16
C GLY A 143 -22.73 -26.66 32.34
N LYS A 144 -23.16 -26.90 33.59
CA LYS A 144 -23.87 -28.13 34.01
C LYS A 144 -25.39 -27.97 34.08
N LYS A 145 -25.91 -26.75 33.99
CA LYS A 145 -27.35 -26.43 34.11
C LYS A 145 -27.90 -25.99 32.76
N LYS A 146 -29.21 -26.16 32.55
CA LYS A 146 -29.90 -25.60 31.38
C LYS A 146 -29.87 -24.08 31.45
N LEU A 147 -29.66 -23.42 30.32
CA LEU A 147 -29.77 -21.97 30.18
C LEU A 147 -30.99 -21.64 29.32
N LYS A 148 -31.87 -20.76 29.80
CA LYS A 148 -32.93 -20.18 28.98
C LYS A 148 -32.42 -18.84 28.47
N ILE A 149 -32.43 -18.66 27.17
CA ILE A 149 -31.78 -17.54 26.51
C ILE A 149 -32.71 -16.82 25.54
N THR A 150 -32.54 -15.51 25.42
CA THR A 150 -33.17 -14.66 24.41
C THR A 150 -32.06 -13.96 23.61
N PRO A 151 -31.73 -14.46 22.39
CA PRO A 151 -30.66 -13.91 21.56
C PRO A 151 -31.12 -12.67 20.76
N THR A 152 -30.28 -11.64 20.68
CA THR A 152 -30.54 -10.43 19.88
C THR A 152 -29.28 -9.96 19.16
N ALA A 153 -29.27 -9.97 17.82
CA ALA A 153 -28.19 -9.33 17.05
C ALA A 153 -28.41 -7.80 17.02
N PHE A 154 -27.33 -7.01 16.93
CA PHE A 154 -27.43 -5.56 16.82
C PHE A 154 -26.29 -4.97 15.99
N VAL A 155 -26.65 -4.12 15.02
CA VAL A 155 -25.74 -3.33 14.19
C VAL A 155 -26.42 -1.99 13.90
N PRO A 156 -25.81 -0.83 14.20
CA PRO A 156 -26.34 0.46 13.79
C PRO A 156 -26.17 0.63 12.28
N ILE A 157 -27.21 1.13 11.59
CA ILE A 157 -27.18 1.36 10.15
C ILE A 157 -27.07 2.88 9.92
N PHE A 158 -25.91 3.30 9.43
CA PHE A 158 -25.65 4.69 9.05
C PHE A 158 -26.25 5.02 7.68
N GLY A 159 -25.98 4.18 6.67
CA GLY A 159 -26.63 4.22 5.36
C GLY A 159 -26.41 5.51 4.56
N ARG A 160 -25.23 6.14 4.68
CA ARG A 160 -24.94 7.49 4.18
C ARG A 160 -23.50 7.62 3.66
N ALA A 161 -23.16 8.79 3.13
CA ALA A 161 -21.81 9.13 2.70
C ALA A 161 -20.89 9.48 3.88
N GLN A 162 -19.58 9.33 3.69
CA GLN A 162 -18.56 9.67 4.69
C GLN A 162 -18.64 11.12 5.18
N ALA A 163 -18.95 12.05 4.27
CA ALA A 163 -19.12 13.47 4.58
C ALA A 163 -20.17 13.70 5.69
N ASN A 164 -21.19 12.84 5.77
CA ASN A 164 -22.26 12.97 6.74
C ASN A 164 -21.92 12.44 8.14
N LYS A 165 -20.65 12.05 8.40
CA LYS A 165 -20.21 11.64 9.74
C LYS A 165 -20.45 12.75 10.78
N HIS A 166 -20.36 14.01 10.35
CA HIS A 166 -20.59 15.19 11.17
C HIS A 166 -21.47 16.22 10.46
N ASP A 167 -21.19 16.48 9.18
CA ASP A 167 -21.93 17.50 8.45
C ASP A 167 -23.33 16.99 8.04
N HIS A 168 -24.37 17.73 8.44
CA HIS A 168 -25.77 17.36 8.19
C HIS A 168 -26.12 15.92 8.66
N GLU A 169 -25.45 15.37 9.69
CA GLU A 169 -25.70 13.99 10.16
C GLU A 169 -27.17 13.79 10.53
N GLN A 170 -27.73 14.67 11.37
CA GLN A 170 -29.14 14.59 11.78
C GLN A 170 -30.10 14.89 10.62
N VAL A 171 -29.80 15.85 9.76
CA VAL A 171 -30.64 16.19 8.60
C VAL A 171 -30.75 15.00 7.64
N THR A 172 -29.64 14.32 7.37
CA THR A 172 -29.60 13.16 6.48
C THR A 172 -30.21 11.91 7.09
N SER A 173 -30.45 11.86 8.41
CA SER A 173 -31.32 10.84 9.03
C SER A 173 -32.77 10.92 8.56
N LEU A 174 -33.27 12.13 8.29
CA LEU A 174 -34.64 12.38 7.82
C LEU A 174 -34.91 11.75 6.43
N LEU A 175 -33.84 11.45 5.69
CA LEU A 175 -33.89 10.84 4.36
C LEU A 175 -34.02 9.32 4.40
N GLN A 176 -33.78 8.67 5.56
CA GLN A 176 -33.87 7.22 5.67
C GLN A 176 -35.32 6.73 5.49
N ARG A 177 -35.50 5.64 4.73
CA ARG A 177 -36.76 4.87 4.66
C ARG A 177 -36.49 3.46 5.17
N ILE A 178 -37.00 3.16 6.35
CA ILE A 178 -36.70 1.92 7.07
C ILE A 178 -37.83 0.92 6.84
N GLN A 179 -37.48 -0.30 6.46
CA GLN A 179 -38.41 -1.41 6.27
C GLN A 179 -38.11 -2.54 7.27
N GLN A 180 -39.16 -3.00 7.97
CA GLN A 180 -39.14 -4.24 8.72
C GLN A 180 -39.56 -5.39 7.81
N LEU A 181 -38.61 -6.28 7.50
CA LEU A 181 -38.82 -7.50 6.69
C LEU A 181 -38.74 -8.74 7.58
N PRO A 182 -39.28 -9.90 7.17
CA PRO A 182 -39.21 -11.11 7.97
C PRO A 182 -37.77 -11.49 8.38
N GLU A 183 -36.81 -11.31 7.47
CA GLU A 183 -35.39 -11.61 7.67
C GLU A 183 -34.60 -10.51 8.39
N GLY A 184 -35.10 -9.28 8.46
CA GLY A 184 -34.40 -8.19 9.16
C GLY A 184 -34.77 -6.78 8.67
N VAL A 185 -33.79 -5.87 8.71
CA VAL A 185 -33.99 -4.45 8.42
C VAL A 185 -33.36 -4.07 7.11
N LEU A 186 -34.08 -3.29 6.32
CA LEU A 186 -33.58 -2.64 5.11
C LEU A 186 -33.81 -1.14 5.19
N VAL A 187 -32.81 -0.36 4.78
CA VAL A 187 -32.84 1.10 4.75
C VAL A 187 -32.55 1.57 3.33
N ALA A 188 -33.45 2.35 2.75
CA ALA A 188 -33.27 2.97 1.45
C ALA A 188 -33.40 4.49 1.60
N PRO A 189 -32.29 5.24 1.78
CA PRO A 189 -32.34 6.68 1.81
C PRO A 189 -32.88 7.23 0.48
N THR A 190 -33.66 8.31 0.52
CA THR A 190 -34.25 8.87 -0.70
C THR A 190 -33.25 9.60 -1.58
N MET A 191 -32.18 10.14 -1.00
CA MET A 191 -31.16 10.91 -1.72
C MET A 191 -29.80 10.86 -1.00
N LEU A 192 -28.73 11.07 -1.75
CA LEU A 192 -27.42 11.47 -1.23
C LEU A 192 -27.42 12.99 -1.06
N PHE A 193 -26.92 13.45 0.07
CA PHE A 193 -26.80 14.87 0.42
C PHE A 193 -25.38 15.10 0.93
N ASN A 194 -24.56 15.81 0.16
CA ASN A 194 -23.21 16.19 0.54
C ASN A 194 -22.75 17.42 -0.28
N GLU A 195 -21.50 17.84 -0.10
CA GLU A 195 -20.90 18.99 -0.81
C GLU A 195 -20.87 18.84 -2.34
N GLU A 196 -21.04 17.64 -2.88
CA GLU A 196 -21.09 17.38 -4.32
C GLU A 196 -22.49 17.61 -4.91
N GLY A 197 -23.51 17.74 -4.05
CA GLY A 197 -24.88 18.07 -4.43
C GLY A 197 -25.92 17.12 -3.83
N HIS A 198 -27.17 17.29 -4.29
CA HIS A 198 -28.30 16.45 -3.88
C HIS A 198 -28.76 15.59 -5.06
N VAL A 199 -28.59 14.27 -4.94
CA VAL A 199 -28.92 13.32 -6.02
C VAL A 199 -29.76 12.17 -5.49
N ALA A 200 -30.70 11.67 -6.29
CA ALA A 200 -31.49 10.50 -5.93
C ALA A 200 -30.57 9.31 -5.59
N HIS A 201 -30.92 8.56 -4.54
CA HIS A 201 -30.11 7.44 -4.08
C HIS A 201 -30.85 6.13 -4.27
N ALA A 202 -30.23 5.18 -4.98
CA ALA A 202 -30.85 3.89 -5.27
C ALA A 202 -30.41 2.80 -4.28
N SER A 203 -29.25 2.95 -3.64
CA SER A 203 -28.67 1.89 -2.82
C SER A 203 -29.48 1.60 -1.56
N ALA A 204 -29.60 0.32 -1.23
CA ALA A 204 -30.26 -0.20 -0.04
C ALA A 204 -29.23 -0.80 0.92
N TYR A 205 -29.32 -0.45 2.20
CA TYR A 205 -28.46 -0.94 3.27
C TYR A 205 -29.25 -1.94 4.11
N TYR A 206 -28.68 -3.09 4.45
CA TYR A 206 -29.44 -4.12 5.12
C TYR A 206 -28.65 -4.88 6.19
N VAL A 207 -29.41 -5.32 7.20
CA VAL A 207 -28.97 -6.25 8.23
C VAL A 207 -30.03 -7.33 8.33
N PHE A 208 -29.73 -8.50 7.76
CA PHE A 208 -30.61 -9.66 7.75
C PHE A 208 -30.03 -10.79 8.58
N GLY A 209 -30.88 -11.68 9.08
CA GLY A 209 -30.43 -12.80 9.88
C GLY A 209 -31.35 -14.01 9.87
N THR A 210 -30.78 -15.16 10.19
CA THR A 210 -31.50 -16.42 10.41
C THR A 210 -30.84 -17.22 11.51
N THR A 211 -31.57 -18.14 12.12
CA THR A 211 -30.99 -19.19 12.96
C THR A 211 -30.24 -20.22 12.11
N GLY A 212 -29.47 -21.09 12.76
CA GLY A 212 -28.79 -22.24 12.15
C GLY A 212 -29.70 -23.15 11.30
N LYS A 213 -31.01 -23.13 11.59
CA LYS A 213 -32.06 -23.91 10.93
C LYS A 213 -32.82 -23.11 9.87
N GLY A 214 -32.33 -21.94 9.46
CA GLY A 214 -32.97 -21.08 8.47
C GLY A 214 -34.25 -20.39 8.94
N LYS A 215 -34.54 -20.37 10.25
CA LYS A 215 -35.69 -19.63 10.78
C LYS A 215 -35.36 -18.15 10.93
N ASN A 216 -36.29 -17.30 10.49
CA ASN A 216 -36.22 -15.85 10.64
C ASN A 216 -36.27 -15.40 12.12
N PRO A 217 -35.82 -14.17 12.42
CA PRO A 217 -36.08 -13.49 13.68
C PRO A 217 -37.58 -13.51 14.02
N VAL A 218 -37.91 -13.56 15.30
CA VAL A 218 -39.31 -13.45 15.77
C VAL A 218 -39.79 -12.00 15.83
N GLY A 219 -38.87 -11.04 15.73
CA GLY A 219 -39.18 -9.64 15.50
C GLY A 219 -37.92 -8.77 15.51
N ILE A 220 -38.13 -7.46 15.36
CA ILE A 220 -37.08 -6.50 15.01
C ILE A 220 -37.30 -5.19 15.77
N PHE A 221 -36.22 -4.57 16.25
CA PHE A 221 -36.21 -3.18 16.72
C PHE A 221 -35.49 -2.31 15.66
N PRO A 222 -36.22 -1.70 14.73
CA PRO A 222 -35.63 -1.21 13.47
C PRO A 222 -34.97 0.16 13.57
N THR A 223 -35.10 0.85 14.71
CA THR A 223 -34.51 2.18 14.95
C THR A 223 -33.66 2.18 16.20
N ILE A 224 -32.66 3.07 16.24
CA ILE A 224 -31.80 3.26 17.42
C ILE A 224 -32.65 3.66 18.64
N GLU A 225 -33.61 4.55 18.45
CA GLU A 225 -34.55 5.02 19.48
C GLU A 225 -35.35 3.85 20.08
N ASN A 226 -35.97 3.00 19.25
CA ASN A 226 -36.78 1.88 19.75
C ASN A 226 -35.94 0.75 20.37
N PHE A 227 -34.68 0.59 19.94
CA PHE A 227 -33.79 -0.41 20.51
C PHE A 227 -33.18 0.04 21.84
N CYS A 228 -32.68 1.28 21.90
CA CYS A 228 -31.99 1.81 23.08
C CYS A 228 -32.97 2.27 24.16
N GLY A 229 -34.13 2.82 23.77
CA GLY A 229 -35.04 3.52 24.68
C GLY A 229 -34.47 4.85 25.19
N ASP A 230 -35.26 5.58 25.98
CA ASP A 230 -34.90 6.92 26.46
C ASP A 230 -33.70 6.92 27.43
N ALA A 231 -33.57 5.84 28.21
CA ALA A 231 -32.54 5.70 29.25
C ALA A 231 -31.37 4.78 28.87
N GLY A 232 -31.49 4.03 27.77
CA GLY A 232 -30.47 3.06 27.36
C GLY A 232 -29.50 3.62 26.33
N HIS A 233 -28.43 2.87 26.08
CA HIS A 233 -27.44 3.18 25.06
C HIS A 233 -26.95 1.91 24.35
N TRP A 234 -26.09 2.05 23.34
CA TRP A 234 -25.76 0.94 22.43
C TRP A 234 -25.09 -0.27 23.08
N LEU A 235 -24.51 -0.12 24.29
CA LEU A 235 -23.93 -1.24 25.06
C LEU A 235 -24.90 -1.81 26.11
N ALA A 236 -25.93 -1.07 26.49
CA ALA A 236 -26.96 -1.49 27.43
C ALA A 236 -28.35 -1.02 26.94
N PRO A 237 -28.82 -1.55 25.79
CA PRO A 237 -30.09 -1.12 25.20
C PRO A 237 -31.28 -1.60 26.05
N GLN A 238 -32.29 -0.75 26.23
CA GLN A 238 -33.49 -1.08 27.01
C GLN A 238 -34.19 -2.33 26.47
N ALA A 239 -34.27 -2.46 25.13
CA ALA A 239 -34.90 -3.62 24.49
C ALA A 239 -34.31 -4.97 24.91
N VAL A 240 -33.03 -5.00 25.28
CA VAL A 240 -32.33 -6.23 25.72
C VAL A 240 -32.31 -6.33 27.24
N THR A 241 -32.03 -5.24 27.95
CA THR A 241 -31.91 -5.24 29.42
C THR A 241 -33.25 -5.51 30.11
N GLU A 242 -34.35 -5.00 29.57
CA GLU A 242 -35.71 -5.27 30.05
C GLU A 242 -36.39 -6.43 29.29
N ASN A 243 -35.68 -7.07 28.36
CA ASN A 243 -36.17 -8.16 27.53
C ASN A 243 -37.52 -7.86 26.85
N LEU A 244 -37.67 -6.65 26.31
CA LEU A 244 -38.90 -6.19 25.67
C LEU A 244 -39.25 -7.04 24.44
N LYS A 245 -40.53 -7.16 24.10
CA LYS A 245 -40.96 -7.82 22.86
C LYS A 245 -40.94 -6.81 21.70
N PRO A 246 -40.41 -7.20 20.53
CA PRO A 246 -40.44 -6.34 19.35
C PRO A 246 -41.89 -6.12 18.86
N ALA A 247 -42.16 -4.94 18.31
CA ALA A 247 -43.44 -4.57 17.73
C ALA A 247 -43.30 -4.25 16.23
N LYS A 248 -44.39 -4.43 15.48
CA LYS A 248 -44.47 -3.95 14.10
C LYS A 248 -44.86 -2.48 14.13
N LEU A 249 -44.00 -1.62 13.58
CA LEU A 249 -44.22 -0.18 13.55
C LEU A 249 -44.82 0.24 12.20
N SER A 250 -45.56 1.35 12.17
CA SER A 250 -46.03 1.93 10.92
C SER A 250 -44.91 2.72 10.24
N ALA A 251 -45.03 2.97 8.93
CA ALA A 251 -44.04 3.73 8.18
C ALA A 251 -43.74 5.12 8.79
N GLN A 252 -44.76 5.79 9.33
CA GLN A 252 -44.60 7.10 9.99
C GLN A 252 -43.66 7.07 11.20
N TRP A 253 -43.54 5.94 11.89
CA TRP A 253 -42.61 5.76 13.02
C TRP A 253 -41.21 5.29 12.60
N LEU A 254 -41.05 4.91 11.33
CA LEU A 254 -39.82 4.37 10.75
C LEU A 254 -39.09 5.40 9.90
N ASP A 255 -39.83 6.17 9.11
CA ASP A 255 -39.25 7.11 8.16
C ASP A 255 -38.56 8.28 8.88
N GLY A 256 -37.35 8.59 8.41
CA GLY A 256 -36.56 9.71 8.90
C GLY A 256 -35.91 9.51 10.26
N LYS A 257 -35.75 8.26 10.70
CA LYS A 257 -35.10 7.88 11.97
C LYS A 257 -33.70 7.31 11.72
N GLU A 258 -32.90 7.27 12.79
CA GLU A 258 -31.67 6.48 12.78
C GLU A 258 -31.99 4.99 12.85
N ALA A 259 -31.51 4.22 11.88
CA ALA A 259 -31.81 2.80 11.74
C ALA A 259 -30.92 1.89 12.58
N ALA A 260 -31.50 0.75 12.98
CA ALA A 260 -30.82 -0.31 13.71
C ALA A 260 -31.18 -1.68 13.12
N GLY A 261 -30.18 -2.45 12.74
CA GLY A 261 -30.30 -3.88 12.48
C GLY A 261 -30.37 -4.69 13.77
N ALA A 262 -31.41 -4.50 14.58
CA ALA A 262 -31.59 -5.21 15.84
C ALA A 262 -32.58 -6.37 15.70
N LEU A 263 -32.06 -7.60 15.60
CA LEU A 263 -32.81 -8.79 15.24
C LEU A 263 -33.04 -9.67 16.47
N ARG A 264 -34.30 -9.82 16.91
CA ARG A 264 -34.67 -10.68 18.05
C ARG A 264 -34.96 -12.09 17.56
N PHE A 265 -34.25 -13.07 18.10
CA PHE A 265 -34.52 -14.48 17.85
C PHE A 265 -35.43 -15.07 18.93
N ALA A 266 -36.01 -16.24 18.64
CA ALA A 266 -36.88 -16.94 19.56
C ALA A 266 -36.15 -17.31 20.86
N ASP A 267 -36.90 -17.36 21.96
CA ASP A 267 -36.39 -17.89 23.22
C ASP A 267 -36.02 -19.37 23.06
N GLU A 268 -34.88 -19.75 23.61
CA GLU A 268 -34.37 -21.11 23.52
C GLU A 268 -33.88 -21.66 24.86
N ILE A 269 -33.90 -22.98 24.99
CA ILE A 269 -33.29 -23.71 26.10
C ILE A 269 -32.04 -24.41 25.59
N LEU A 270 -30.88 -23.97 26.06
CA LEU A 270 -29.60 -24.67 25.86
C LEU A 270 -29.39 -25.67 26.98
N LYS A 271 -29.44 -26.98 26.68
CA LYS A 271 -28.98 -28.02 27.61
C LYS A 271 -27.45 -27.99 27.74
N PRO A 272 -26.86 -28.58 28.79
CA PRO A 272 -25.41 -28.74 28.89
C PRO A 272 -24.83 -29.36 27.61
N GLY A 273 -23.85 -28.69 27.00
CA GLY A 273 -23.24 -29.12 25.73
C GLY A 273 -23.95 -28.66 24.46
N ASP A 274 -25.20 -28.19 24.53
CA ASP A 274 -25.93 -27.69 23.36
C ASP A 274 -25.23 -26.47 22.76
N ALA A 275 -25.23 -26.40 21.42
CA ALA A 275 -24.85 -25.22 20.65
C ALA A 275 -26.01 -24.75 19.75
N ARG A 276 -26.11 -23.44 19.53
CA ARG A 276 -27.02 -22.81 18.57
C ARG A 276 -26.27 -21.79 17.73
N GLU A 277 -26.62 -21.73 16.46
CA GLU A 277 -25.99 -20.84 15.49
C GLU A 277 -26.98 -19.78 14.99
N TYR A 278 -26.45 -18.62 14.63
CA TYR A 278 -27.17 -17.51 14.03
C TYR A 278 -26.30 -16.93 12.92
N PHE A 279 -26.88 -16.72 11.75
CA PHE A 279 -26.22 -16.14 10.57
C PHE A 279 -26.76 -14.74 10.35
N ILE A 280 -25.87 -13.76 10.27
CA ILE A 280 -26.19 -12.35 10.05
C ILE A 280 -25.46 -11.88 8.79
N ALA A 281 -26.17 -11.20 7.90
CA ALA A 281 -25.63 -10.60 6.69
C ALA A 281 -25.74 -9.08 6.79
N LEU A 282 -24.61 -8.40 6.58
CA LEU A 282 -24.41 -6.96 6.73
C LEU A 282 -24.02 -6.42 5.36
N GLY A 283 -24.93 -5.78 4.63
CA GLY A 283 -24.65 -5.48 3.23
C GLY A 283 -25.21 -4.19 2.69
N ILE A 284 -24.72 -3.88 1.49
CA ILE A 284 -25.13 -2.74 0.68
C ILE A 284 -25.53 -3.29 -0.68
N ALA A 285 -26.78 -3.16 -1.08
CA ALA A 285 -27.31 -3.66 -2.33
C ALA A 285 -27.73 -2.49 -3.24
N LYS A 286 -27.79 -2.73 -4.54
CA LYS A 286 -28.33 -1.73 -5.50
C LYS A 286 -29.83 -1.50 -5.33
N GLU A 287 -30.55 -2.50 -4.82
CA GLU A 287 -31.99 -2.47 -4.59
C GLU A 287 -32.41 -3.60 -3.63
N LYS A 288 -33.66 -3.59 -3.17
CA LYS A 288 -34.20 -4.56 -2.20
C LYS A 288 -34.13 -6.01 -2.67
N SER A 289 -34.58 -6.31 -3.89
CA SER A 289 -34.58 -7.66 -4.47
C SER A 289 -33.16 -8.27 -4.47
N SER A 290 -32.16 -7.43 -4.68
CA SER A 290 -30.75 -7.80 -4.64
C SER A 290 -30.29 -8.17 -3.22
N ALA A 291 -30.71 -7.43 -2.19
CA ALA A 291 -30.40 -7.75 -0.80
C ALA A 291 -30.95 -9.13 -0.38
N GLU A 292 -32.22 -9.42 -0.68
CA GLU A 292 -32.86 -10.72 -0.38
C GLU A 292 -32.20 -11.87 -1.16
N LYS A 293 -31.76 -11.62 -2.40
CA LYS A 293 -31.04 -12.61 -3.22
C LYS A 293 -29.67 -12.92 -2.62
N ILE A 294 -28.88 -11.90 -2.28
CA ILE A 294 -27.57 -12.05 -1.64
C ILE A 294 -27.72 -12.83 -0.33
N PHE A 295 -28.67 -12.47 0.52
CA PHE A 295 -28.88 -13.15 1.78
C PHE A 295 -29.24 -14.63 1.62
N ARG A 296 -30.10 -14.96 0.65
CA ARG A 296 -30.43 -16.37 0.33
C ARG A 296 -29.23 -17.20 -0.12
N SER A 297 -28.16 -16.59 -0.61
CA SER A 297 -26.92 -17.29 -0.94
C SER A 297 -26.13 -17.73 0.30
N PHE A 298 -26.40 -17.19 1.50
CA PHE A 298 -25.59 -17.41 2.70
C PHE A 298 -26.40 -17.74 3.97
N ASN A 299 -27.73 -17.80 3.91
CA ASN A 299 -28.64 -17.96 5.05
C ASN A 299 -28.73 -19.38 5.67
N ALA A 300 -27.71 -20.22 5.49
CA ALA A 300 -27.67 -21.57 6.02
C ALA A 300 -26.23 -22.00 6.33
N ALA A 301 -26.07 -22.93 7.28
CA ALA A 301 -24.76 -23.37 7.75
C ALA A 301 -23.85 -23.89 6.63
N GLU A 302 -24.39 -24.79 5.78
CA GLU A 302 -23.64 -25.33 4.65
C GLU A 302 -23.16 -24.24 3.69
N LYS A 303 -24.03 -23.27 3.37
CA LYS A 303 -23.70 -22.16 2.47
C LYS A 303 -22.63 -21.24 3.05
N PHE A 304 -22.73 -20.95 4.35
CA PHE A 304 -21.73 -20.15 5.06
C PHE A 304 -20.36 -20.83 5.06
N GLU A 305 -20.30 -22.13 5.37
CA GLU A 305 -19.05 -22.89 5.38
C GLU A 305 -18.44 -23.01 3.97
N GLN A 306 -19.26 -23.24 2.94
CA GLN A 306 -18.79 -23.24 1.56
C GLN A 306 -18.20 -21.88 1.16
N ALA A 307 -18.82 -20.77 1.59
CA ALA A 307 -18.33 -19.43 1.31
C ALA A 307 -17.03 -19.11 2.08
N LEU A 308 -16.93 -19.57 3.34
CA LEU A 308 -15.72 -19.41 4.16
C LEU A 308 -14.56 -20.20 3.57
N ALA A 309 -14.75 -21.48 3.24
CA ALA A 309 -13.71 -22.31 2.61
C ALA A 309 -13.24 -21.72 1.27
N LYS A 310 -14.16 -21.15 0.46
CA LYS A 310 -13.79 -20.43 -0.77
C LYS A 310 -12.97 -19.18 -0.48
N ASN A 311 -13.32 -18.40 0.54
CA ASN A 311 -12.56 -17.22 0.97
C ASN A 311 -11.14 -17.63 1.39
N GLU A 312 -11.00 -18.62 2.28
CA GLU A 312 -9.71 -19.11 2.76
C GLU A 312 -8.82 -19.60 1.61
N ASN A 313 -9.37 -20.42 0.70
CA ASN A 313 -8.64 -20.93 -0.46
C ASN A 313 -8.19 -19.80 -1.41
N PHE A 314 -9.04 -18.80 -1.64
CA PHE A 314 -8.70 -17.66 -2.51
C PHE A 314 -7.55 -16.85 -1.95
N TRP A 315 -7.61 -16.46 -0.68
CA TRP A 315 -6.57 -15.65 -0.05
C TRP A 315 -5.28 -16.42 0.15
N SER A 316 -5.36 -17.69 0.54
CA SER A 316 -4.21 -18.59 0.59
C SER A 316 -3.54 -18.69 -0.78
N ALA A 317 -4.28 -18.91 -1.88
CA ALA A 317 -3.69 -18.95 -3.21
C ALA A 317 -2.96 -17.65 -3.61
N LYS A 318 -3.44 -16.49 -3.13
CA LYS A 318 -2.80 -15.19 -3.37
C LYS A 318 -1.53 -14.99 -2.56
N THR A 319 -1.52 -15.35 -1.27
CA THR A 319 -0.33 -15.15 -0.42
C THR A 319 0.75 -16.21 -0.66
N HIS A 320 0.38 -17.45 -0.99
CA HIS A 320 1.31 -18.50 -1.44
C HIS A 320 1.83 -18.32 -2.87
N SER A 321 1.59 -17.15 -3.49
CA SER A 321 2.24 -16.79 -4.76
C SER A 321 3.73 -16.49 -4.61
N ILE A 322 4.13 -16.02 -3.42
CA ILE A 322 5.51 -15.82 -3.00
C ILE A 322 5.67 -16.35 -1.56
N GLU A 323 6.51 -17.36 -1.37
CA GLU A 323 6.70 -18.01 -0.06
C GLU A 323 8.17 -17.99 0.33
N PHE A 324 8.46 -17.55 1.55
CA PHE A 324 9.81 -17.44 2.07
C PHE A 324 10.05 -18.52 3.13
N TYR A 325 11.17 -19.22 3.01
CA TYR A 325 11.61 -20.27 3.92
C TYR A 325 13.02 -19.94 4.41
N THR A 326 13.10 -19.36 5.60
CA THR A 326 14.35 -19.07 6.32
C THR A 326 14.45 -19.92 7.58
N GLY A 327 15.59 -19.84 8.27
CA GLY A 327 15.75 -20.40 9.62
C GLY A 327 14.92 -19.73 10.72
N ASP A 328 14.15 -18.68 10.41
CA ASP A 328 13.24 -17.99 11.32
C ASP A 328 11.77 -18.18 10.91
N ASP A 329 11.09 -19.14 11.54
CA ASP A 329 9.68 -19.46 11.25
C ASP A 329 8.75 -18.27 11.53
N GLN A 330 9.04 -17.41 12.51
CA GLN A 330 8.21 -16.22 12.76
C GLN A 330 8.33 -15.23 11.61
N PHE A 331 9.53 -15.09 11.04
CA PHE A 331 9.72 -14.25 9.87
C PHE A 331 8.99 -14.81 8.65
N ASN A 332 9.08 -16.11 8.42
CA ASN A 332 8.39 -16.79 7.31
C ASN A 332 6.87 -16.55 7.39
N SER A 333 6.27 -16.74 8.57
CA SER A 333 4.86 -16.46 8.85
C SER A 333 4.49 -14.98 8.72
N TRP A 334 5.35 -14.08 9.19
CA TRP A 334 5.13 -12.63 9.07
C TRP A 334 5.15 -12.17 7.61
N MET A 335 6.05 -12.71 6.79
CA MET A 335 6.13 -12.39 5.36
C MET A 335 4.86 -12.77 4.60
N GLN A 336 4.12 -13.80 5.01
CA GLN A 336 2.82 -14.13 4.41
C GLN A 336 1.78 -13.01 4.57
N TRP A 337 1.88 -12.22 5.64
CA TRP A 337 1.04 -11.03 5.83
C TRP A 337 1.58 -9.83 5.06
N VAL A 338 2.90 -9.66 4.97
CA VAL A 338 3.52 -8.59 4.16
C VAL A 338 3.20 -8.78 2.67
N THR A 339 3.20 -10.02 2.16
CA THR A 339 2.80 -10.36 0.78
C THR A 339 1.33 -10.02 0.49
N LEU A 340 0.46 -10.02 1.51
CA LEU A 340 -0.95 -9.66 1.36
C LEU A 340 -1.17 -8.14 1.25
N GLN A 341 -0.31 -7.33 1.87
CA GLN A 341 -0.51 -5.88 1.98
C GLN A 341 -0.58 -5.13 0.65
N PRO A 342 0.22 -5.44 -0.40
CA PRO A 342 0.05 -4.81 -1.72
C PRO A 342 -1.36 -5.03 -2.30
N ILE A 343 -1.94 -6.21 -2.09
CA ILE A 343 -3.30 -6.52 -2.54
C ILE A 343 -4.33 -5.69 -1.75
N LEU A 344 -4.14 -5.59 -0.42
CA LEU A 344 -4.96 -4.75 0.43
C LEU A 344 -4.89 -3.27 0.03
N ARG A 345 -3.68 -2.73 -0.21
CA ARG A 345 -3.49 -1.34 -0.66
C ARG A 345 -4.30 -1.06 -1.93
N ARG A 346 -4.24 -1.95 -2.91
CA ARG A 346 -4.98 -1.84 -4.18
C ARG A 346 -6.49 -1.89 -3.98
N ILE A 347 -6.99 -2.81 -3.15
CA ILE A 347 -8.42 -2.96 -2.87
C ILE A 347 -8.95 -1.74 -2.11
N PHE A 348 -8.22 -1.30 -1.08
CA PHE A 348 -8.64 -0.18 -0.23
C PHE A 348 -8.33 1.20 -0.82
N GLY A 349 -7.55 1.29 -1.91
CA GLY A 349 -7.14 2.57 -2.50
C GLY A 349 -6.42 3.46 -1.48
N ASN A 350 -5.55 2.86 -0.65
CA ASN A 350 -4.87 3.51 0.48
C ASN A 350 -5.81 4.31 1.42
N SER A 351 -7.05 3.86 1.58
CA SER A 351 -8.13 4.56 2.29
C SER A 351 -8.91 3.60 3.19
N PHE A 352 -9.93 4.10 3.88
CA PHE A 352 -11.01 3.26 4.43
C PHE A 352 -10.59 2.26 5.53
N LEU A 353 -9.46 2.49 6.19
CA LEU A 353 -9.10 1.86 7.46
C LEU A 353 -8.99 2.96 8.54
N PRO A 354 -9.10 2.63 9.84
CA PRO A 354 -9.21 3.63 10.90
C PRO A 354 -8.06 4.65 10.97
N ASP A 355 -6.81 4.24 10.68
CA ASP A 355 -5.70 5.18 10.59
C ASP A 355 -5.73 6.01 9.29
N HIS A 356 -6.38 5.54 8.22
CA HIS A 356 -6.45 6.14 6.89
C HIS A 356 -7.78 6.88 6.68
N ASP A 357 -8.13 7.75 7.64
CA ASP A 357 -9.44 8.41 7.76
C ASP A 357 -9.67 9.56 6.75
N TYR A 358 -8.62 10.04 6.09
CA TYR A 358 -8.67 11.08 5.06
C TYR A 358 -8.89 10.54 3.64
N GLY A 359 -8.62 9.25 3.43
CA GLY A 359 -8.61 8.64 2.10
C GLY A 359 -10.02 8.51 1.51
N LYS A 360 -10.13 8.72 0.19
CA LYS A 360 -11.40 8.67 -0.56
C LYS A 360 -11.50 7.49 -1.53
N GLY A 361 -10.57 6.54 -1.47
CA GLY A 361 -10.51 5.36 -2.33
C GLY A 361 -9.92 5.58 -3.71
N GLY A 362 -9.59 6.83 -4.06
CA GLY A 362 -8.86 7.16 -5.28
C GLY A 362 -7.40 6.68 -5.23
N LYS A 363 -6.78 6.57 -6.40
CA LYS A 363 -5.34 6.31 -6.54
C LYS A 363 -4.61 7.62 -6.79
N GLY A 364 -3.39 7.73 -6.26
CA GLY A 364 -2.44 8.75 -6.67
C GLY A 364 -1.53 8.26 -7.80
N TRP A 365 -0.72 9.17 -8.35
CA TRP A 365 0.26 8.84 -9.40
C TRP A 365 1.25 7.75 -8.96
N ARG A 366 1.83 7.86 -7.75
CA ARG A 366 2.80 6.88 -7.23
C ARG A 366 2.20 5.47 -7.12
N ASP A 367 0.91 5.37 -6.81
CA ASP A 367 0.21 4.09 -6.66
C ASP A 367 0.18 3.31 -7.97
N LEU A 368 0.03 4.00 -9.10
CA LEU A 368 0.02 3.39 -10.44
C LEU A 368 1.29 2.58 -10.72
N TRP A 369 2.43 3.04 -10.21
CA TRP A 369 3.74 2.41 -10.43
C TRP A 369 4.09 1.43 -9.33
N GLN A 370 3.76 1.77 -8.08
CA GLN A 370 4.11 0.98 -6.90
C GLN A 370 3.25 -0.27 -6.75
N ASP A 371 1.97 -0.22 -7.12
CA ASP A 371 1.09 -1.40 -7.15
C ASP A 371 1.65 -2.46 -8.11
N LEU A 372 2.21 -2.02 -9.24
CA LEU A 372 2.77 -2.89 -10.27
C LEU A 372 4.05 -3.60 -9.82
N LEU A 373 4.83 -3.06 -8.88
CA LEU A 373 6.06 -3.72 -8.42
C LEU A 373 5.80 -5.15 -7.92
N SER A 374 4.76 -5.33 -7.11
CA SER A 374 4.38 -6.66 -6.61
C SER A 374 3.72 -7.52 -7.68
N LEU A 375 2.87 -6.93 -8.53
CA LEU A 375 2.15 -7.65 -9.57
C LEU A 375 3.08 -8.17 -10.67
N ILE A 376 4.13 -7.43 -11.01
CA ILE A 376 5.16 -7.89 -11.96
C ILE A 376 5.88 -9.16 -11.43
N LEU A 377 6.02 -9.32 -10.12
CA LEU A 377 6.67 -10.49 -9.50
C LEU A 377 5.73 -11.69 -9.38
N ILE A 378 4.42 -11.46 -9.40
CA ILE A 378 3.39 -12.49 -9.21
C ILE A 378 2.79 -12.94 -10.54
N GLU A 379 2.40 -11.99 -11.39
CA GLU A 379 1.63 -12.20 -12.62
C GLU A 379 2.03 -11.18 -13.73
N PRO A 380 3.29 -11.18 -14.21
CA PRO A 380 3.80 -10.15 -15.12
C PRO A 380 3.03 -10.02 -16.45
N GLU A 381 2.47 -11.12 -16.96
CA GLU A 381 1.70 -11.12 -18.22
C GLU A 381 0.43 -10.25 -18.13
N ASN A 382 -0.13 -10.08 -16.93
CA ASN A 382 -1.36 -9.32 -16.70
C ASN A 382 -1.12 -7.81 -16.46
N VAL A 383 0.15 -7.38 -16.35
CA VAL A 383 0.47 -5.99 -15.99
C VAL A 383 0.76 -5.09 -17.18
N ARG A 384 1.03 -5.67 -18.36
CA ARG A 384 1.57 -4.98 -19.53
C ARG A 384 0.69 -3.82 -19.98
N GLU A 385 -0.60 -4.06 -20.15
CA GLU A 385 -1.54 -3.03 -20.60
C GLU A 385 -1.79 -1.97 -19.52
N SER A 386 -1.86 -2.36 -18.24
CA SER A 386 -1.94 -1.40 -17.13
C SER A 386 -0.71 -0.48 -17.09
N LEU A 387 0.47 -1.03 -17.32
CA LEU A 387 1.72 -0.28 -17.36
C LEU A 387 1.71 0.74 -18.51
N ILE A 388 1.29 0.34 -19.72
CA ILE A 388 1.16 1.24 -20.88
C ILE A 388 0.14 2.35 -20.60
N ASN A 389 -1.02 2.00 -20.06
CA ASN A 389 -2.09 2.95 -19.75
C ASN A 389 -1.66 4.04 -18.76
N ASN A 390 -0.75 3.74 -17.83
CA ASN A 390 -0.23 4.73 -16.89
C ASN A 390 0.51 5.88 -17.59
N PHE A 391 1.15 5.63 -18.74
CA PHE A 391 1.88 6.66 -19.49
C PHE A 391 0.94 7.72 -20.09
N ALA A 392 -0.35 7.40 -20.27
CA ALA A 392 -1.33 8.35 -20.80
C ALA A 392 -1.53 9.60 -19.92
N GLY A 393 -1.12 9.55 -18.65
CA GLY A 393 -1.22 10.65 -17.70
C GLY A 393 -0.05 11.63 -17.74
N ILE A 394 1.00 11.37 -18.52
CA ILE A 394 2.20 12.22 -18.59
C ILE A 394 1.90 13.41 -19.51
N ARG A 395 2.33 14.61 -19.13
CA ARG A 395 2.32 15.80 -19.99
C ARG A 395 3.65 15.92 -20.73
N ILE A 396 3.64 16.58 -21.90
CA ILE A 396 4.86 16.76 -22.73
C ILE A 396 5.94 17.62 -22.04
N ASP A 397 5.62 18.28 -20.93
CA ASP A 397 6.58 18.98 -20.07
C ASP A 397 7.20 18.08 -18.98
N GLY A 398 7.02 16.77 -19.07
CA GLY A 398 7.53 15.78 -18.11
C GLY A 398 6.84 15.78 -16.75
N SER A 399 5.79 16.61 -16.55
CA SER A 399 4.88 16.47 -15.42
C SER A 399 3.79 15.44 -15.72
N ASN A 400 2.80 15.28 -14.85
CA ASN A 400 1.73 14.31 -15.03
C ASN A 400 0.43 14.73 -14.34
N ALA A 401 -0.69 14.14 -14.75
CA ALA A 401 -1.94 14.21 -14.03
C ALA A 401 -1.81 13.58 -12.64
N THR A 402 -2.48 14.19 -11.66
CA THR A 402 -2.41 13.81 -10.24
C THR A 402 -3.70 13.18 -9.73
N ILE A 403 -4.78 13.29 -10.51
CA ILE A 403 -6.09 12.69 -10.23
C ILE A 403 -6.33 11.57 -11.25
N ILE A 404 -6.48 10.35 -10.74
CA ILE A 404 -6.67 9.15 -11.56
C ILE A 404 -8.16 8.89 -11.75
N GLY A 405 -8.57 8.62 -12.99
CA GLY A 405 -9.95 8.30 -13.35
C GLY A 405 -10.39 6.89 -12.94
N ALA A 406 -11.61 6.52 -13.32
CA ALA A 406 -12.18 5.22 -13.01
C ALA A 406 -11.78 4.15 -14.04
N LEU A 407 -11.53 4.56 -15.29
CA LEU A 407 -11.16 3.65 -16.39
C LEU A 407 -9.63 3.54 -16.54
N PRO A 408 -9.12 2.41 -17.07
CA PRO A 408 -7.69 2.28 -17.39
C PRO A 408 -7.22 3.39 -18.33
N GLY A 409 -6.16 4.10 -17.92
CA GLY A 409 -5.58 5.20 -18.71
C GLY A 409 -6.41 6.49 -18.70
N GLU A 410 -7.44 6.59 -17.86
CA GLU A 410 -8.21 7.81 -17.65
C GLU A 410 -7.57 8.67 -16.56
N PHE A 411 -7.44 9.95 -16.83
CA PHE A 411 -6.90 10.94 -15.91
C PHE A 411 -7.80 12.18 -15.93
N ILE A 412 -7.90 12.84 -14.78
CA ILE A 412 -8.82 13.96 -14.60
C ILE A 412 -8.00 15.24 -14.46
N ALA A 413 -8.37 16.26 -15.24
CA ALA A 413 -7.78 17.59 -15.13
C ALA A 413 -8.01 18.14 -13.72
N ASP A 414 -6.99 18.79 -13.15
CA ASP A 414 -7.13 19.43 -11.85
C ASP A 414 -8.11 20.60 -11.98
N ARG A 415 -9.24 20.52 -11.25
CA ARG A 415 -10.31 21.54 -11.28
C ARG A 415 -10.18 22.54 -10.14
N ASN A 416 -9.26 22.32 -9.20
CA ASN A 416 -9.10 23.18 -8.03
C ASN A 416 -8.17 24.36 -8.32
N MET A 417 -8.25 25.39 -7.48
CA MET A 417 -7.37 26.57 -7.59
C MET A 417 -5.89 26.28 -7.22
N ILE A 418 -5.56 25.10 -6.68
CA ILE A 418 -4.22 24.76 -6.19
C ILE A 418 -3.68 23.55 -6.98
N THR A 419 -2.93 23.83 -8.05
CA THR A 419 -2.15 22.80 -8.76
C THR A 419 -0.92 22.41 -7.95
N ARG A 420 -0.59 21.12 -7.88
CA ARG A 420 0.65 20.63 -7.27
C ARG A 420 1.42 19.74 -8.24
N VAL A 421 2.74 19.96 -8.32
CA VAL A 421 3.70 19.15 -9.05
C VAL A 421 4.69 18.57 -8.06
N TRP A 422 4.77 17.25 -8.02
CA TRP A 422 5.75 16.53 -7.23
C TRP A 422 6.91 16.13 -8.14
N MET A 423 8.11 16.58 -7.77
CA MET A 423 9.28 16.47 -8.65
C MET A 423 9.74 15.02 -8.83
N ASP A 424 9.43 14.12 -7.89
CA ASP A 424 9.81 12.71 -7.95
C ASP A 424 8.93 11.87 -8.89
N HIS A 425 7.77 12.39 -9.30
CA HIS A 425 6.79 11.62 -10.07
C HIS A 425 7.33 11.07 -11.40
N GLY A 426 8.28 11.78 -12.03
CA GLY A 426 8.92 11.32 -13.26
C GLY A 426 10.03 10.27 -13.05
N ALA A 427 10.47 10.04 -11.80
CA ALA A 427 11.58 9.11 -11.51
C ALA A 427 11.13 7.65 -11.41
N TRP A 428 9.95 7.40 -10.85
CA TRP A 428 9.42 6.05 -10.60
C TRP A 428 9.02 5.22 -11.83
N PRO A 429 8.47 5.80 -12.91
CA PRO A 429 8.04 5.03 -14.08
C PRO A 429 9.13 4.14 -14.67
N LEU A 430 10.37 4.66 -14.75
CA LEU A 430 11.51 3.91 -15.27
C LEU A 430 11.80 2.66 -14.43
N LEU A 431 11.80 2.79 -13.10
CA LEU A 431 12.06 1.67 -12.19
C LEU A 431 11.06 0.52 -12.44
N THR A 432 9.78 0.83 -12.59
CA THR A 432 8.73 -0.16 -12.85
C THR A 432 8.84 -0.76 -14.26
N VAL A 433 9.16 0.04 -15.28
CA VAL A 433 9.40 -0.46 -16.65
C VAL A 433 10.63 -1.37 -16.70
N LEU A 434 11.74 -0.99 -16.07
CA LEU A 434 12.94 -1.81 -15.99
C LEU A 434 12.66 -3.13 -15.30
N LEU A 435 11.92 -3.13 -14.18
CA LEU A 435 11.50 -4.36 -13.53
C LEU A 435 10.69 -5.24 -14.49
N TYR A 436 9.70 -4.68 -15.19
CA TYR A 436 8.90 -5.42 -16.16
C TYR A 436 9.75 -6.01 -17.31
N VAL A 437 10.59 -5.19 -17.95
CA VAL A 437 11.45 -5.62 -19.07
C VAL A 437 12.43 -6.69 -18.61
N ASN A 438 13.02 -6.54 -17.42
CA ASN A 438 13.96 -7.52 -16.89
C ASN A 438 13.29 -8.86 -16.56
N GLN A 439 12.08 -8.85 -16.00
CA GLN A 439 11.33 -10.07 -15.68
C GLN A 439 10.78 -10.79 -16.92
N THR A 440 10.41 -10.03 -17.98
CA THR A 440 9.70 -10.57 -19.14
C THR A 440 10.58 -10.76 -20.37
N GLY A 441 11.58 -9.91 -20.57
CA GLY A 441 12.32 -9.76 -21.81
C GLY A 441 11.58 -8.96 -22.89
N ASP A 442 10.42 -8.35 -22.58
CA ASP A 442 9.61 -7.59 -23.54
C ASP A 442 10.17 -6.17 -23.75
N TYR A 443 11.25 -6.06 -24.52
CA TYR A 443 11.80 -4.76 -24.94
C TYR A 443 10.88 -4.02 -25.93
N ALA A 444 9.94 -4.73 -26.58
CA ALA A 444 9.02 -4.12 -27.53
C ALA A 444 8.00 -3.19 -26.86
N ILE A 445 7.82 -3.28 -25.54
CA ILE A 445 7.02 -2.32 -24.77
C ILE A 445 7.51 -0.87 -24.96
N LEU A 446 8.82 -0.67 -25.15
CA LEU A 446 9.42 0.67 -25.32
C LEU A 446 8.92 1.39 -26.57
N LEU A 447 8.47 0.63 -27.58
CA LEU A 447 7.92 1.16 -28.83
C LEU A 447 6.38 1.25 -28.82
N LYS A 448 5.71 0.82 -27.74
CA LYS A 448 4.27 0.99 -27.65
C LYS A 448 3.94 2.47 -27.51
N GLU A 449 2.85 2.87 -28.15
CA GLU A 449 2.43 4.26 -28.21
C GLU A 449 1.43 4.55 -27.09
N ALA A 450 1.57 5.72 -26.48
CA ALA A 450 0.64 6.29 -25.52
C ALA A 450 0.39 7.77 -25.88
N THR A 451 -0.75 8.30 -25.47
CA THR A 451 -1.06 9.73 -25.61
C THR A 451 -0.39 10.53 -24.51
N TYR A 452 -0.11 11.81 -24.73
CA TYR A 452 0.19 12.72 -23.62
C TYR A 452 -1.09 13.36 -23.08
N PHE A 453 -1.17 13.48 -21.76
CA PHE A 453 -2.23 14.20 -21.06
C PHE A 453 -2.14 15.71 -21.34
N ARG A 454 -3.29 16.37 -21.44
CA ARG A 454 -3.40 17.81 -21.67
C ARG A 454 -4.56 18.42 -20.90
N ASP A 455 -4.26 19.31 -19.99
CA ASP A 455 -5.21 20.21 -19.33
C ASP A 455 -4.66 21.64 -19.40
N MET A 456 -5.27 22.61 -18.70
CA MET A 456 -4.81 23.99 -18.74
C MET A 456 -3.38 24.21 -18.21
N GLN A 457 -2.76 23.25 -17.54
CA GLN A 457 -1.45 23.40 -16.93
C GLN A 457 -0.35 23.23 -17.97
N GLN A 458 0.63 24.14 -17.96
CA GLN A 458 1.75 24.17 -18.88
C GLN A 458 3.05 24.50 -18.14
N SER A 459 4.17 24.15 -18.77
CA SER A 459 5.51 24.42 -18.24
C SER A 459 5.66 23.93 -16.80
N ARG A 460 5.20 22.69 -16.55
CA ARG A 460 5.14 22.04 -15.23
C ARG A 460 4.28 22.83 -14.24
N ALA A 461 3.10 23.25 -14.70
CA ALA A 461 2.15 24.08 -13.96
C ALA A 461 2.67 25.45 -13.50
N VAL A 462 3.79 25.93 -14.05
CA VAL A 462 4.23 27.32 -13.87
C VAL A 462 3.35 28.27 -14.67
N GLU A 463 2.91 27.82 -15.84
CA GLU A 463 2.05 28.59 -16.75
C GLU A 463 0.68 27.94 -16.90
N LYS A 464 -0.31 28.75 -17.29
CA LYS A 464 -1.68 28.30 -17.56
C LYS A 464 -2.11 28.74 -18.94
N ASP A 465 -2.54 27.79 -19.76
CA ASP A 465 -3.20 28.06 -21.02
C ASP A 465 -4.67 28.44 -20.77
N LEU A 466 -4.93 29.74 -20.77
CA LEU A 466 -6.28 30.30 -20.58
C LEU A 466 -7.19 30.08 -21.79
N THR A 467 -6.65 29.62 -22.92
CA THR A 467 -7.45 29.26 -24.10
C THR A 467 -7.95 27.83 -24.06
N TRP A 468 -7.39 26.99 -23.18
CA TRP A 468 -7.87 25.63 -22.97
C TRP A 468 -9.28 25.64 -22.36
N HIS A 469 -10.16 24.82 -22.93
CA HIS A 469 -11.52 24.61 -22.45
C HIS A 469 -11.90 23.12 -22.59
N PRO A 470 -12.91 22.61 -21.85
CA PRO A 470 -13.26 21.19 -21.86
C PRO A 470 -13.51 20.57 -23.25
N ALA A 471 -13.99 21.35 -24.23
CA ALA A 471 -14.20 20.89 -25.60
C ALA A 471 -12.90 20.56 -26.36
N TYR A 472 -11.73 21.00 -25.87
CA TYR A 472 -10.44 20.59 -26.42
C TYR A 472 -10.16 19.11 -26.15
N GLY A 473 -10.66 18.59 -25.02
CA GLY A 473 -10.34 17.27 -24.50
C GLY A 473 -9.13 17.26 -23.58
N ASP A 474 -8.70 16.06 -23.19
CA ASP A 474 -7.66 15.77 -22.19
C ASP A 474 -6.36 15.23 -22.81
N LYS A 475 -6.22 15.29 -24.13
CA LYS A 475 -5.10 14.72 -24.89
C LYS A 475 -4.40 15.78 -25.71
N LEU A 476 -3.07 15.77 -25.70
CA LEU A 476 -2.24 16.68 -26.48
C LEU A 476 -2.50 16.50 -27.99
N LYS A 477 -2.61 17.61 -28.71
CA LYS A 477 -2.77 17.61 -30.16
C LYS A 477 -1.56 18.24 -30.85
N SER A 478 -1.34 17.83 -32.09
CA SER A 478 -0.45 18.53 -33.00
C SER A 478 -1.08 19.82 -33.54
N LYS A 479 -0.27 20.68 -34.16
CA LYS A 479 -0.73 21.89 -34.87
C LYS A 479 -1.73 21.60 -36.01
N ALA A 480 -1.78 20.35 -36.48
CA ALA A 480 -2.78 19.90 -37.45
C ALA A 480 -4.10 19.42 -36.81
N GLY A 481 -4.22 19.49 -35.47
CA GLY A 481 -5.40 19.09 -34.71
C GLY A 481 -5.51 17.59 -34.39
N HIS A 482 -4.52 16.77 -34.78
CA HIS A 482 -4.53 15.34 -34.51
C HIS A 482 -4.00 15.03 -33.10
N ILE A 483 -4.57 14.04 -32.42
CA ILE A 483 -4.06 13.56 -31.13
C ILE A 483 -2.65 13.01 -31.33
N TYR A 484 -1.70 13.53 -30.56
CA TYR A 484 -0.32 13.06 -30.62
C TYR A 484 -0.13 11.80 -29.78
N GLN A 485 0.65 10.86 -30.31
CA GLN A 485 1.06 9.64 -29.61
C GLN A 485 2.58 9.50 -29.71
N GLY A 486 3.21 9.33 -28.55
CA GLY A 486 4.64 9.09 -28.40
C GLY A 486 4.89 7.66 -27.93
N THR A 487 6.09 7.15 -28.18
CA THR A 487 6.47 5.83 -27.66
C THR A 487 6.66 5.87 -26.14
N ILE A 488 6.56 4.73 -25.45
CA ILE A 488 6.89 4.64 -24.01
C ILE A 488 8.31 5.14 -23.74
N LEU A 489 9.26 4.83 -24.62
CA LEU A 489 10.62 5.38 -24.57
C LEU A 489 10.61 6.91 -24.60
N GLU A 490 9.85 7.52 -25.51
CA GLU A 490 9.74 8.98 -25.59
C GLU A 490 9.24 9.58 -24.28
N HIS A 491 8.20 9.00 -23.67
CA HIS A 491 7.66 9.48 -22.41
C HIS A 491 8.70 9.38 -21.27
N LEU A 492 9.45 8.26 -21.20
CA LEU A 492 10.54 8.09 -20.23
C LEU A 492 11.64 9.14 -20.44
N LEU A 493 12.01 9.42 -21.70
CA LEU A 493 12.99 10.45 -22.03
C LEU A 493 12.50 11.83 -21.59
N VAL A 494 11.26 12.21 -21.92
CA VAL A 494 10.66 13.50 -21.53
C VAL A 494 10.66 13.67 -20.01
N GLN A 495 10.23 12.68 -19.24
CA GLN A 495 10.19 12.75 -17.78
C GLN A 495 11.56 12.98 -17.11
N ASN A 496 12.63 12.41 -17.67
CA ASN A 496 13.97 12.47 -17.09
C ASN A 496 14.81 13.62 -17.65
N LEU A 497 14.73 13.90 -18.95
CA LEU A 497 15.47 15.00 -19.59
C LEU A 497 14.97 16.36 -19.14
N VAL A 498 13.64 16.57 -19.02
CA VAL A 498 13.11 17.84 -18.54
C VAL A 498 13.65 18.16 -17.14
N GLN A 499 13.70 17.18 -16.25
CA GLN A 499 14.18 17.38 -14.88
C GLN A 499 15.67 17.71 -14.81
N PHE A 500 16.50 17.21 -15.74
CA PHE A 500 17.91 17.59 -15.83
C PHE A 500 18.11 19.11 -16.00
N PHE A 501 17.21 19.77 -16.74
CA PHE A 501 17.28 21.21 -17.00
C PHE A 501 16.49 22.05 -15.98
N ASN A 502 15.56 21.44 -15.22
CA ASN A 502 14.70 22.11 -14.26
C ASN A 502 15.42 22.36 -12.91
N VAL A 503 16.45 23.20 -12.94
CA VAL A 503 17.34 23.44 -11.78
C VAL A 503 17.02 24.73 -11.03
N GLY A 504 17.41 24.79 -9.75
CA GLY A 504 17.33 25.98 -8.92
C GLY A 504 18.54 26.90 -9.08
N GLU A 505 18.93 27.60 -8.01
CA GLU A 505 20.08 28.52 -8.00
C GLU A 505 21.40 27.79 -7.68
N HIS A 506 21.35 26.63 -7.01
CA HIS A 506 22.53 25.82 -6.69
C HIS A 506 22.82 24.75 -7.75
N ASN A 507 22.18 24.86 -8.92
CA ASN A 507 22.23 23.91 -10.03
C ASN A 507 21.74 22.49 -9.67
N MET A 508 20.88 22.37 -8.65
CA MET A 508 20.20 21.11 -8.31
C MET A 508 18.75 21.14 -8.77
N ILE A 509 18.15 19.97 -9.00
CA ILE A 509 16.76 19.88 -9.48
C ILE A 509 15.82 20.53 -8.46
N ARG A 510 14.91 21.38 -8.95
CA ARG A 510 13.93 22.07 -8.10
C ARG A 510 13.08 21.07 -7.33
N LEU A 511 12.78 21.40 -6.07
CA LEU A 511 11.90 20.61 -5.22
C LEU A 511 10.43 20.67 -5.68
N GLU A 512 10.06 21.76 -6.38
CA GLU A 512 8.67 22.03 -6.79
C GLU A 512 7.74 21.98 -5.57
N ASN A 513 6.58 21.32 -5.63
CA ASN A 513 5.67 21.30 -4.49
C ASN A 513 5.97 20.22 -3.46
N ALA A 514 6.85 19.26 -3.75
CA ALA A 514 7.43 18.26 -2.85
C ALA A 514 8.16 17.20 -3.70
N ASP A 515 8.92 16.33 -3.04
CA ASP A 515 9.38 15.05 -3.59
C ASP A 515 8.59 13.89 -2.94
N TRP A 516 9.18 12.70 -2.83
CA TRP A 516 8.58 11.54 -2.13
C TRP A 516 8.07 11.90 -0.73
N ASN A 517 8.72 12.81 -0.01
CA ASN A 517 8.24 13.31 1.25
C ASN A 517 7.19 14.41 1.00
N ASP A 518 5.92 14.02 1.00
CA ASP A 518 4.79 14.92 0.81
C ASP A 518 4.76 16.10 1.77
N GLY A 519 5.45 16.03 2.91
CA GLY A 519 5.50 17.08 3.91
C GLY A 519 6.61 18.12 3.69
N LEU A 520 7.42 18.02 2.64
CA LEU A 520 8.38 19.05 2.20
C LEU A 520 7.74 20.01 1.17
N ASP A 521 6.59 20.57 1.55
CA ASP A 521 5.66 21.23 0.62
C ASP A 521 5.68 22.76 0.63
N MET A 522 6.64 23.37 1.32
CA MET A 522 6.66 24.83 1.53
C MET A 522 7.87 25.51 0.88
N ALA A 523 8.55 24.81 -0.04
CA ALA A 523 9.78 25.28 -0.67
C ALA A 523 9.76 25.33 -2.21
N ALA A 524 8.59 25.60 -2.80
CA ALA A 524 8.43 25.59 -4.27
C ALA A 524 9.19 26.69 -5.04
N HIS A 525 9.54 27.80 -4.38
CA HIS A 525 10.18 28.92 -5.06
C HIS A 525 11.69 28.72 -5.23
N ARG A 526 12.39 28.32 -4.16
CA ARG A 526 13.86 28.19 -4.14
C ARG A 526 14.36 26.86 -3.59
N GLY A 527 13.47 25.96 -3.19
CA GLY A 527 13.86 24.64 -2.70
C GLY A 527 14.37 23.74 -3.82
N GLU A 528 15.32 22.88 -3.49
CA GLU A 528 15.95 21.94 -4.41
C GLU A 528 16.07 20.56 -3.75
N SER A 529 15.90 19.48 -4.54
CA SER A 529 16.02 18.09 -4.07
C SER A 529 17.27 17.44 -4.67
N VAL A 530 18.37 17.50 -3.92
CA VAL A 530 19.61 16.77 -4.22
C VAL A 530 19.36 15.27 -4.16
N ALA A 531 18.50 14.84 -3.23
CA ALA A 531 18.09 13.46 -3.06
C ALA A 531 17.57 12.87 -4.38
N PHE A 532 16.58 13.51 -5.02
CA PHE A 532 16.01 12.99 -6.27
C PHE A 532 16.82 13.36 -7.50
N MET A 533 17.63 14.43 -7.47
CA MET A 533 18.62 14.64 -8.52
C MET A 533 19.59 13.46 -8.63
N SER A 534 20.02 12.90 -7.50
CA SER A 534 20.82 11.66 -7.47
C SER A 534 20.10 10.51 -8.17
N PHE A 535 18.79 10.40 -8.00
CA PHE A 535 17.98 9.35 -8.64
C PHE A 535 17.83 9.59 -10.15
N TYR A 536 17.50 10.81 -10.57
CA TYR A 536 17.43 11.19 -11.99
C TYR A 536 18.76 10.97 -12.72
N GLY A 537 19.90 11.24 -12.08
CA GLY A 537 21.22 10.91 -12.63
C GLY A 537 21.38 9.41 -12.91
N GLY A 538 20.94 8.55 -11.98
CA GLY A 538 20.91 7.10 -12.19
C GLY A 538 19.94 6.69 -13.30
N ASN A 539 18.75 7.28 -13.35
CA ASN A 539 17.76 6.99 -14.39
C ASN A 539 18.30 7.29 -15.79
N LEU A 540 19.01 8.41 -15.99
CA LEU A 540 19.60 8.74 -17.29
C LEU A 540 20.61 7.68 -17.73
N LEU A 541 21.43 7.17 -16.79
CA LEU A 541 22.37 6.09 -17.06
C LEU A 541 21.66 4.77 -17.39
N GLU A 542 20.62 4.42 -16.63
CA GLU A 542 19.82 3.22 -16.84
C GLU A 542 19.03 3.25 -18.16
N ILE A 543 18.51 4.42 -18.58
CA ILE A 543 17.88 4.57 -19.89
C ILE A 543 18.91 4.34 -21.01
N ALA A 544 20.14 4.83 -20.84
CA ALA A 544 21.22 4.59 -21.80
C ALA A 544 21.56 3.09 -21.90
N ASP A 545 21.68 2.39 -20.77
CA ASP A 545 21.92 0.94 -20.74
C ASP A 545 20.73 0.15 -21.35
N LEU A 546 19.50 0.58 -21.05
CA LEU A 546 18.27 0.00 -21.63
C LEU A 546 18.22 0.15 -23.15
N LEU A 547 18.65 1.30 -23.68
CA LEU A 547 18.72 1.57 -25.12
C LEU A 547 19.77 0.71 -25.82
N GLU A 548 20.92 0.51 -25.19
CA GLU A 548 21.95 -0.40 -25.71
C GLU A 548 21.44 -1.84 -25.77
N GLU A 549 20.76 -2.31 -24.71
CA GLU A 549 20.16 -3.64 -24.70
C GLU A 549 19.02 -3.78 -25.71
N PHE A 550 18.16 -2.77 -25.83
CA PHE A 550 17.14 -2.69 -26.87
C PHE A 550 17.76 -2.81 -28.27
N PHE A 551 18.86 -2.09 -28.54
CA PHE A 551 19.58 -2.17 -29.80
C PHE A 551 20.16 -3.56 -30.05
N LYS A 552 20.82 -4.16 -29.05
CA LYS A 552 21.38 -5.52 -29.15
C LYS A 552 20.31 -6.57 -29.46
N LYS A 553 19.09 -6.41 -28.92
CA LYS A 553 17.99 -7.38 -29.09
C LYS A 553 17.19 -7.17 -30.37
N ASN A 554 16.93 -5.93 -30.77
CA ASN A 554 16.04 -5.61 -31.89
C ASN A 554 16.78 -5.25 -33.19
N GLY A 555 18.07 -4.92 -33.11
CA GLY A 555 18.91 -4.59 -34.28
C GLY A 555 18.60 -3.25 -34.96
N ALA A 556 17.63 -2.47 -34.46
CA ALA A 556 17.26 -1.18 -35.03
C ALA A 556 18.18 -0.06 -34.50
N PRO A 557 19.06 0.54 -35.33
CA PRO A 557 20.05 1.51 -34.88
C PRO A 557 19.46 2.90 -34.58
N THR A 558 18.19 3.11 -34.90
CA THR A 558 17.48 4.37 -34.75
C THR A 558 16.12 4.17 -34.08
N VAL A 559 15.62 5.24 -33.47
CA VAL A 559 14.26 5.34 -32.93
C VAL A 559 13.60 6.63 -33.44
N ARG A 560 12.28 6.61 -33.64
CA ARG A 560 11.51 7.79 -34.02
C ARG A 560 10.92 8.45 -32.78
N LEU A 561 11.21 9.74 -32.61
CA LEU A 561 10.74 10.55 -31.49
C LEU A 561 10.29 11.93 -32.01
N ALA A 562 9.52 12.68 -31.23
CA ALA A 562 9.12 14.05 -31.56
C ALA A 562 10.37 14.90 -31.88
N LYS A 563 10.28 15.69 -32.95
CA LYS A 563 11.38 16.56 -33.41
C LYS A 563 11.88 17.50 -32.33
N GLU A 564 10.97 18.01 -31.51
CA GLU A 564 11.21 18.97 -30.43
C GLU A 564 12.13 18.40 -29.34
N LEU A 565 12.18 17.07 -29.14
CA LEU A 565 13.10 16.46 -28.18
C LEU A 565 14.57 16.69 -28.56
N LYS A 566 14.90 17.01 -29.82
CA LYS A 566 16.27 17.36 -30.22
C LYS A 566 16.85 18.50 -29.38
N ILE A 567 16.00 19.44 -28.91
CA ILE A 567 16.38 20.57 -28.07
C ILE A 567 16.95 20.10 -26.72
N LEU A 568 16.45 18.98 -26.18
CA LEU A 568 16.89 18.44 -24.89
C LEU A 568 18.17 17.59 -24.98
N PHE A 569 18.55 17.18 -26.19
CA PHE A 569 19.80 16.44 -26.45
C PHE A 569 20.94 17.40 -26.77
N SER A 570 21.50 18.05 -25.75
CA SER A 570 22.55 19.07 -25.90
C SER A 570 23.77 18.60 -26.69
N THR A 571 24.16 17.32 -26.65
CA THR A 571 25.29 16.83 -27.47
C THR A 571 24.96 16.74 -28.97
N LEU A 572 23.68 16.88 -29.34
CA LEU A 572 23.18 16.92 -30.71
C LEU A 572 22.84 18.34 -31.19
N ALA A 573 22.96 19.33 -30.31
CA ALA A 573 22.73 20.73 -30.64
C ALA A 573 23.96 21.34 -31.32
N ASP A 574 23.74 22.28 -32.24
CA ASP A 574 24.83 23.02 -32.90
C ASP A 574 25.59 23.89 -31.89
N GLU A 575 24.88 24.44 -30.90
CA GLU A 575 25.42 25.10 -29.72
C GLU A 575 25.05 24.29 -28.47
N PRO A 576 25.97 23.46 -27.94
CA PRO A 576 25.71 22.65 -26.75
C PRO A 576 25.49 23.51 -25.51
N CYS A 577 24.55 23.08 -24.66
CA CYS A 577 24.30 23.69 -23.35
C CYS A 577 25.51 23.56 -22.42
N ASP A 578 25.88 24.66 -21.76
CA ASP A 578 26.82 24.65 -20.64
C ASP A 578 26.12 24.12 -19.38
N TYR A 579 26.41 22.86 -19.02
CA TYR A 579 25.80 22.21 -17.87
C TYR A 579 26.16 22.85 -16.52
N ASP A 580 27.26 23.62 -16.45
CA ASP A 580 27.65 24.32 -15.24
C ASP A 580 26.88 25.64 -15.05
N SER A 581 26.11 26.08 -16.06
CA SER A 581 25.29 27.30 -16.06
C SER A 581 23.80 27.00 -15.80
N PRO A 582 23.26 27.30 -14.61
CA PRO A 582 21.82 27.16 -14.33
C PRO A 582 20.96 28.00 -15.26
N GLU A 583 21.44 29.18 -15.64
CA GLU A 583 20.75 30.09 -16.56
C GLU A 583 20.61 29.48 -17.95
N ASP A 584 21.67 28.84 -18.46
CA ASP A 584 21.65 28.22 -19.78
C ASP A 584 20.71 27.00 -19.81
N LYS A 585 20.74 26.16 -18.77
CA LYS A 585 19.77 25.07 -18.61
C LYS A 585 18.33 25.55 -18.61
N LYS A 586 18.04 26.61 -17.85
CA LYS A 586 16.70 27.21 -17.78
C LYS A 586 16.28 27.81 -19.11
N LYS A 587 17.20 28.41 -19.86
CA LYS A 587 16.94 28.91 -21.22
C LYS A 587 16.50 27.77 -22.14
N ILE A 588 17.29 26.69 -22.21
CA ILE A 588 16.96 25.50 -23.03
C ILE A 588 15.58 24.95 -22.67
N LEU A 589 15.26 24.85 -21.38
CA LEU A 589 13.99 24.28 -20.94
C LEU A 589 12.79 25.21 -21.21
N TYR A 590 12.84 26.43 -20.68
CA TYR A 590 11.68 27.32 -20.67
C TYR A 590 11.54 28.13 -21.96
N GLN A 591 12.64 28.60 -22.55
CA GLN A 591 12.58 29.45 -23.73
C GLN A 591 12.53 28.63 -25.02
N ASP A 592 13.28 27.53 -25.09
CA ASP A 592 13.38 26.74 -26.31
C ASP A 592 12.42 25.54 -26.32
N TYR A 593 12.52 24.61 -25.35
CA TYR A 593 11.73 23.39 -25.35
C TYR A 593 10.24 23.63 -25.08
N PHE A 594 9.86 24.27 -23.97
CA PHE A 594 8.45 24.49 -23.65
C PHE A 594 7.72 25.32 -24.70
N SER A 595 8.34 26.38 -25.20
CA SER A 595 7.81 27.18 -26.32
C SER A 595 7.62 26.39 -27.62
N SER A 596 8.37 25.30 -27.82
CA SER A 596 8.24 24.45 -29.01
C SER A 596 7.11 23.44 -28.92
N VAL A 597 6.71 23.02 -27.72
CA VAL A 597 5.73 21.95 -27.48
C VAL A 597 4.38 22.44 -26.93
N GLN A 598 4.26 23.73 -26.64
CA GLN A 598 3.05 24.34 -26.05
C GLN A 598 2.50 25.49 -26.93
N PRO A 599 1.16 25.64 -27.04
CA PRO A 599 0.12 24.78 -26.49
C PRO A 599 -0.08 23.46 -27.24
N GLU A 600 0.57 23.32 -28.40
CA GLU A 600 0.46 22.20 -29.34
C GLU A 600 1.85 21.84 -29.88
N LEU A 601 2.06 20.55 -30.13
CA LEU A 601 3.29 20.00 -30.73
C LEU A 601 3.25 20.15 -32.27
N SER A 602 4.40 20.18 -32.98
CA SER A 602 4.39 20.13 -34.45
C SER A 602 3.69 18.88 -35.00
N GLY A 603 3.79 17.75 -34.31
CA GLY A 603 3.37 16.43 -34.80
C GLY A 603 4.43 15.71 -35.64
N GLU A 604 5.58 16.33 -35.89
CA GLU A 604 6.67 15.76 -36.67
C GLU A 604 7.53 14.83 -35.79
N GLN A 605 7.81 13.62 -36.28
CA GLN A 605 8.76 12.68 -35.66
C GLN A 605 9.94 12.42 -36.58
N ILE A 606 11.16 12.58 -36.04
CA ILE A 606 12.42 12.36 -36.75
C ILE A 606 13.16 11.16 -36.17
N GLU A 607 14.12 10.62 -36.94
CA GLU A 607 14.98 9.52 -36.49
C GLU A 607 16.15 10.02 -35.66
N PHE A 608 16.37 9.39 -34.51
CA PHE A 608 17.53 9.57 -33.65
C PHE A 608 18.37 8.30 -33.67
N LYS A 609 19.70 8.43 -33.81
CA LYS A 609 20.61 7.31 -33.64
C LYS A 609 20.68 6.96 -32.16
N ILE A 610 20.52 5.67 -31.85
CA ILE A 610 20.57 5.19 -30.46
C ILE A 610 21.92 5.50 -29.82
N SER A 611 23.03 5.37 -30.56
CA SER A 611 24.37 5.71 -30.08
C SER A 611 24.48 7.15 -29.57
N ASP A 612 23.81 8.08 -30.24
CA ASP A 612 23.91 9.49 -29.92
C ASP A 612 23.04 9.83 -28.70
N LEU A 613 21.85 9.21 -28.61
CA LEU A 613 21.01 9.29 -27.42
C LEU A 613 21.73 8.73 -26.18
N VAL A 614 22.35 7.56 -26.32
CA VAL A 614 23.14 6.92 -25.25
C VAL A 614 24.27 7.84 -24.79
N HIS A 615 25.00 8.46 -25.73
CA HIS A 615 26.09 9.37 -25.40
C HIS A 615 25.61 10.61 -24.64
N ASP A 616 24.52 11.24 -25.07
CA ASP A 616 23.93 12.40 -24.40
C ASP A 616 23.47 12.06 -22.98
N LEU A 617 22.71 10.97 -22.83
CA LEU A 617 22.17 10.51 -21.56
C LEU A 617 23.28 10.16 -20.56
N ARG A 618 24.32 9.44 -21.00
CA ARG A 618 25.49 9.12 -20.17
C ARG A 618 26.22 10.39 -19.74
N SER A 619 26.40 11.35 -20.64
CA SER A 619 27.06 12.63 -20.33
C SER A 619 26.30 13.41 -19.25
N LYS A 620 24.97 13.50 -19.37
CA LYS A 620 24.12 14.15 -18.36
C LYS A 620 24.15 13.42 -17.01
N GLY A 621 23.97 12.10 -17.00
CA GLY A 621 23.97 11.31 -15.77
C GLY A 621 25.31 11.38 -15.02
N GLN A 622 26.43 11.30 -15.76
CA GLN A 622 27.77 11.46 -15.19
C GLN A 622 28.02 12.87 -14.66
N TRP A 623 27.58 13.91 -15.38
CA TRP A 623 27.66 15.28 -14.91
C TRP A 623 26.91 15.46 -13.58
N ILE A 624 25.69 14.93 -13.45
CA ILE A 624 24.93 14.99 -12.19
C ILE A 624 25.74 14.39 -11.03
N PHE A 625 26.28 13.18 -11.22
CA PHE A 625 27.04 12.50 -10.16
C PHE A 625 28.29 13.28 -9.76
N GLN A 626 29.00 13.85 -10.72
CA GLN A 626 30.18 14.67 -10.46
C GLN A 626 29.83 15.97 -9.72
N GLN A 627 28.76 16.64 -10.14
CA GLN A 627 28.31 17.89 -9.54
C GLN A 627 27.90 17.70 -8.07
N ILE A 628 27.10 16.67 -7.78
CA ILE A 628 26.68 16.37 -6.39
C ILE A 628 27.89 15.98 -5.52
N ARG A 629 28.80 15.13 -6.02
CA ARG A 629 30.01 14.76 -5.25
C ARG A 629 30.92 15.96 -4.98
N LYS A 630 30.93 16.96 -5.86
CA LYS A 630 31.72 18.19 -5.73
C LYS A 630 31.12 19.15 -4.70
N GLN A 631 29.80 19.31 -4.68
CA GLN A 631 29.14 20.40 -3.95
C GLN A 631 28.41 19.94 -2.67
N GLU A 632 27.84 18.74 -2.65
CA GLU A 632 26.80 18.37 -1.66
C GLU A 632 27.31 17.45 -0.55
N LYS A 633 28.63 17.27 -0.42
CA LYS A 633 29.21 16.48 0.68
C LYS A 633 29.22 17.27 1.98
N VAL A 634 28.56 16.73 2.98
CA VAL A 634 28.56 17.25 4.35
C VAL A 634 29.50 16.40 5.18
N THR A 635 30.48 17.02 5.84
CA THR A 635 31.38 16.33 6.77
C THR A 635 31.36 17.00 8.13
N VAL A 636 31.20 16.20 9.19
CA VAL A 636 31.27 16.65 10.58
C VAL A 636 32.23 15.77 11.36
N GLU A 637 33.12 16.41 12.12
CA GLU A 637 34.01 15.71 13.05
C GLU A 637 33.39 15.62 14.45
N GLU A 638 33.39 14.42 15.00
CA GLU A 638 32.98 14.16 16.39
C GLU A 638 33.99 13.20 17.04
N LYS A 639 34.60 13.62 18.16
CA LYS A 639 35.54 12.80 18.95
C LYS A 639 36.69 12.18 18.11
N GLY A 640 37.25 12.96 17.19
CA GLY A 640 38.34 12.52 16.32
C GLY A 640 37.92 11.57 15.18
N LYS A 641 36.62 11.38 14.95
CA LYS A 641 36.08 10.63 13.81
C LYS A 641 35.29 11.55 12.89
N ALA A 642 35.58 11.50 11.60
CA ALA A 642 34.80 12.18 10.57
C ALA A 642 33.56 11.34 10.20
N TYR A 643 32.42 12.00 10.08
CA TYR A 643 31.18 11.45 9.54
C TYR A 643 30.81 12.25 8.31
N THR A 644 30.69 11.58 7.16
CA THR A 644 30.40 12.19 5.87
C THR A 644 29.12 11.61 5.28
N TRP A 645 28.30 12.46 4.68
CA TRP A 645 27.06 12.10 4.00
C TRP A 645 26.70 13.15 2.93
N PHE A 646 25.61 12.96 2.20
CA PHE A 646 25.16 13.91 1.18
C PHE A 646 24.05 14.81 1.72
N ASN A 647 24.12 16.12 1.47
CA ASN A 647 22.99 17.02 1.67
C ASN A 647 21.82 16.56 0.78
N GLY A 648 20.62 16.40 1.35
CA GLY A 648 19.45 16.01 0.58
C GLY A 648 18.68 17.18 -0.05
N TYR A 649 18.77 18.39 0.54
CA TYR A 649 17.82 19.46 0.25
C TYR A 649 18.40 20.87 0.38
N TYR A 650 17.81 21.79 -0.37
CA TYR A 650 17.84 23.24 -0.10
C TYR A 650 16.44 23.70 0.28
N ASP A 651 16.33 24.61 1.25
CA ASP A 651 15.05 25.18 1.69
C ASP A 651 14.62 26.38 0.83
N ASN A 652 13.45 26.95 1.10
CA ASN A 652 12.90 28.07 0.34
C ASN A 652 13.67 29.39 0.54
N LYS A 653 14.67 29.42 1.42
CA LYS A 653 15.63 30.53 1.55
C LYS A 653 16.91 30.29 0.76
N GLY A 654 17.00 29.17 0.02
CA GLY A 654 18.19 28.78 -0.72
C GLY A 654 19.31 28.30 0.19
N LEU A 655 19.00 27.85 1.41
CA LEU A 655 20.01 27.35 2.35
C LEU A 655 20.06 25.82 2.29
N ALA A 656 21.26 25.26 2.15
CA ALA A 656 21.48 23.81 2.30
C ALA A 656 20.93 23.35 3.65
N VAL A 657 20.11 22.30 3.68
CA VAL A 657 19.36 21.88 4.86
C VAL A 657 20.24 21.13 5.86
N GLU A 658 21.04 20.18 5.39
CA GLU A 658 21.79 19.27 6.26
C GLU A 658 23.12 19.84 6.77
N GLY A 659 23.67 19.22 7.82
CA GLY A 659 24.91 19.63 8.47
C GLY A 659 24.76 19.96 9.95
N LYS A 660 25.82 20.50 10.56
CA LYS A 660 25.81 20.90 11.97
C LYS A 660 25.26 22.31 12.11
N LYS A 661 24.06 22.44 12.66
CA LYS A 661 23.35 23.72 12.87
C LYS A 661 22.88 23.85 14.31
N ASN A 662 23.11 25.00 14.93
CA ASN A 662 22.66 25.27 16.31
C ASN A 662 23.02 24.14 17.29
N ASN A 663 24.25 23.63 17.23
CA ASN A 663 24.75 22.50 18.02
C ASN A 663 23.99 21.16 17.83
N ARG A 664 23.22 21.02 16.75
CA ARG A 664 22.52 19.80 16.37
C ARG A 664 22.99 19.33 14.99
N ILE A 665 22.91 18.02 14.77
CA ILE A 665 23.15 17.44 13.44
C ILE A 665 21.81 17.36 12.73
N TRP A 666 21.72 17.98 11.57
CA TRP A 666 20.58 17.88 10.66
C TRP A 666 20.98 16.91 9.56
N MET A 667 20.28 15.78 9.50
CA MET A 667 20.52 14.74 8.52
C MET A 667 19.19 14.12 8.10
N THR A 668 19.02 13.84 6.82
CA THR A 668 17.87 13.09 6.28
C THR A 668 18.31 11.74 5.76
N LEU A 669 17.46 10.71 5.91
CA LEU A 669 17.69 9.41 5.30
C LEU A 669 17.50 9.47 3.79
N THR A 670 16.49 10.22 3.33
CA THR A 670 16.13 10.35 1.91
C THR A 670 17.30 10.81 1.03
N GLY A 671 18.07 11.79 1.49
CA GLY A 671 19.28 12.26 0.79
C GLY A 671 20.34 11.17 0.58
N GLN A 672 20.32 10.11 1.39
CA GLN A 672 21.30 9.03 1.34
C GLN A 672 20.82 7.86 0.49
N VAL A 673 19.52 7.53 0.56
CA VAL A 673 18.96 6.36 -0.12
C VAL A 673 19.24 6.40 -1.61
N PHE A 674 18.89 7.51 -2.27
CA PHE A 674 19.02 7.60 -3.72
C PHE A 674 20.46 7.81 -4.18
N ALA A 675 21.30 8.47 -3.37
CA ALA A 675 22.74 8.53 -3.63
C ALA A 675 23.38 7.13 -3.65
N VAL A 676 22.99 6.24 -2.73
CA VAL A 676 23.47 4.85 -2.70
C VAL A 676 22.83 4.04 -3.84
N MET A 677 21.51 4.15 -3.99
CA MET A 677 20.72 3.34 -4.92
C MET A 677 21.07 3.59 -6.38
N SER A 678 21.30 4.85 -6.77
CA SER A 678 21.55 5.23 -8.16
C SER A 678 22.94 4.90 -8.66
N GLY A 679 23.87 4.52 -7.77
CA GLY A 679 25.28 4.36 -8.12
C GLY A 679 26.13 5.62 -7.88
N LEU A 680 25.53 6.73 -7.44
CA LEU A 680 26.25 7.98 -7.18
C LEU A 680 27.31 7.83 -6.09
N ALA A 681 27.01 7.19 -4.97
CA ALA A 681 27.99 6.98 -3.92
C ALA A 681 29.04 5.93 -4.35
N SER A 682 30.33 6.24 -4.27
CA SER A 682 31.41 5.24 -4.38
C SER A 682 31.35 4.22 -3.23
N PRO A 683 32.06 3.08 -3.31
CA PRO A 683 32.13 2.14 -2.18
C PRO A 683 32.52 2.80 -0.85
N GLU A 684 33.54 3.67 -0.87
CA GLU A 684 34.03 4.39 0.32
C GLU A 684 32.99 5.41 0.82
N GLU A 685 32.28 6.07 -0.09
CA GLU A 685 31.19 6.99 0.25
C GLU A 685 29.99 6.23 0.83
N CYS A 686 29.68 5.04 0.33
CA CYS A 686 28.66 4.17 0.91
C CYS A 686 29.01 3.80 2.35
N ASP A 687 30.27 3.42 2.63
CA ASP A 687 30.73 3.13 3.99
C ASP A 687 30.62 4.35 4.92
N ALA A 688 30.97 5.54 4.42
CA ALA A 688 30.82 6.79 5.16
C ALA A 688 29.35 7.12 5.45
N VAL A 689 28.46 6.95 4.46
CA VAL A 689 27.01 7.11 4.61
C VAL A 689 26.47 6.13 5.66
N VAL A 690 26.82 4.84 5.57
CA VAL A 690 26.43 3.82 6.56
C VAL A 690 26.87 4.22 7.96
N ALA A 691 28.12 4.69 8.12
CA ALA A 691 28.63 5.15 9.40
C ALA A 691 27.85 6.36 9.95
N SER A 692 27.50 7.32 9.10
CA SER A 692 26.73 8.52 9.44
C SER A 692 25.28 8.18 9.80
N VAL A 693 24.62 7.35 9.00
CA VAL A 693 23.25 6.86 9.25
C VAL A 693 23.18 6.09 10.57
N ARG A 694 24.10 5.14 10.80
CA ARG A 694 24.20 4.42 12.09
C ARG A 694 24.46 5.35 13.27
N ARG A 695 25.24 6.43 13.08
CA ARG A 695 25.58 7.36 14.16
C ARG A 695 24.44 8.30 14.54
N TYR A 696 23.73 8.84 13.55
CA TYR A 696 22.80 9.96 13.75
C TYR A 696 21.33 9.59 13.58
N LEU A 697 21.01 8.63 12.71
CA LEU A 697 19.62 8.26 12.40
C LEU A 697 19.19 6.97 13.08
N GLN A 698 20.11 6.09 13.47
CA GLN A 698 19.74 4.90 14.23
C GLN A 698 19.32 5.26 15.66
N ASP A 699 18.06 5.00 15.97
CA ASP A 699 17.50 5.25 17.29
C ASP A 699 17.71 4.04 18.21
N LYS A 700 18.45 4.25 19.30
CA LYS A 700 18.74 3.20 20.29
C LYS A 700 17.51 2.72 21.05
N LYS A 701 16.46 3.54 21.19
CA LYS A 701 15.23 3.18 21.93
C LYS A 701 14.40 2.17 21.14
N THR A 702 14.30 2.38 19.84
CA THR A 702 13.49 1.57 18.93
C THR A 702 14.31 0.50 18.21
N GLY A 703 15.63 0.68 18.08
CA GLY A 703 16.51 -0.17 17.29
C GLY A 703 16.41 0.09 15.78
N GLY A 704 15.56 1.02 15.35
CA GLY A 704 15.30 1.37 13.96
C GLY A 704 16.08 2.59 13.48
N TYR A 705 15.73 3.04 12.28
CA TYR A 705 16.34 4.20 11.62
C TYR A 705 15.29 5.30 11.45
N ARG A 706 15.62 6.54 11.78
CA ARG A 706 14.72 7.69 11.63
C ARG A 706 14.81 8.27 10.23
N LEU A 707 13.70 8.82 9.74
CA LEU A 707 13.66 9.50 8.43
C LEU A 707 14.53 10.78 8.42
N ASN A 708 14.63 11.47 9.56
CA ASN A 708 15.51 12.61 9.78
C ASN A 708 15.86 12.75 11.27
N THR A 709 16.96 13.43 11.56
CA THR A 709 17.29 13.86 12.91
C THR A 709 16.33 14.95 13.42
N ASP A 710 16.31 15.19 14.72
CA ASP A 710 15.55 16.29 15.31
C ASP A 710 16.22 17.64 15.01
N PHE A 711 15.64 18.39 14.08
CA PHE A 711 16.14 19.70 13.67
C PHE A 711 15.95 20.77 14.76
N GLY A 712 15.20 20.48 15.82
CA GLY A 712 14.94 21.42 16.93
C GLY A 712 14.08 22.60 16.51
N ARG A 713 13.27 22.45 15.46
CA ARG A 713 12.32 23.44 14.95
C ARG A 713 10.93 22.85 14.99
N SER A 714 10.02 23.49 15.73
CA SER A 714 8.60 23.10 15.76
C SER A 714 7.82 23.59 14.54
N HIS A 715 8.37 24.54 13.77
CA HIS A 715 7.76 25.10 12.55
C HIS A 715 8.84 25.48 11.54
N TYR A 716 9.43 24.51 10.83
CA TYR A 716 10.37 24.80 9.74
C TYR A 716 9.61 25.09 8.43
N LEU A 717 8.86 26.19 8.42
CA LEU A 717 7.99 26.59 7.29
C LEU A 717 8.77 26.96 6.02
N ASP A 718 10.07 27.23 6.12
CA ASP A 718 10.91 27.43 4.94
C ASP A 718 11.14 26.10 4.18
N LEU A 719 10.79 24.94 4.75
CA LEU A 719 11.00 23.64 4.11
C LEU A 719 9.69 22.88 3.94
N GLY A 720 8.87 22.71 4.99
CA GLY A 720 7.61 22.00 4.83
C GLY A 720 6.80 21.75 6.09
N ARG A 721 5.52 21.40 5.90
CA ARG A 721 4.57 21.14 6.98
C ARG A 721 4.94 19.92 7.84
N ALA A 722 5.76 18.99 7.34
CA ALA A 722 6.21 17.81 8.10
C ALA A 722 6.75 18.21 9.48
N PHE A 723 7.52 19.31 9.54
CA PHE A 723 8.13 19.78 10.78
C PHE A 723 7.13 20.39 11.78
N GLY A 724 5.86 20.53 11.41
CA GLY A 724 4.76 20.82 12.34
C GLY A 724 4.24 19.58 13.10
N PHE A 725 4.55 18.36 12.62
CA PHE A 725 4.29 17.13 13.37
C PHE A 725 5.26 17.00 14.54
N ALA A 726 4.84 16.29 15.58
CA ALA A 726 5.73 15.95 16.69
C ALA A 726 6.93 15.12 16.17
N TYR A 727 8.12 15.35 16.75
CA TYR A 727 9.29 14.60 16.33
C TYR A 727 9.16 13.10 16.64
N GLY A 728 9.44 12.29 15.62
CA GLY A 728 9.22 10.86 15.60
C GLY A 728 7.80 10.44 15.26
N THR A 729 7.02 11.28 14.58
CA THR A 729 5.72 10.90 14.01
C THR A 729 5.69 11.26 12.53
N LYS A 730 5.04 10.41 11.72
CA LYS A 730 4.88 10.64 10.27
C LYS A 730 6.22 11.02 9.61
N GLU A 731 6.25 11.98 8.70
CA GLU A 731 7.45 12.35 7.94
C GLU A 731 8.47 13.18 8.74
N ASN A 732 8.21 13.47 10.03
CA ASN A 732 9.17 14.14 10.91
C ASN A 732 9.85 13.15 11.84
N GLY A 733 10.91 12.50 11.36
CA GLY A 733 11.83 11.72 12.18
C GLY A 733 11.29 10.40 12.72
N ALA A 734 10.15 9.92 12.23
CA ALA A 734 9.65 8.60 12.58
C ALA A 734 10.54 7.49 12.00
N PHE A 735 10.38 6.28 12.55
CA PHE A 735 10.87 5.06 11.92
C PHE A 735 9.98 4.76 10.71
N PHE A 736 10.21 5.45 9.58
CA PHE A 736 9.35 5.42 8.40
C PHE A 736 9.72 4.25 7.46
N SER A 737 8.89 3.21 7.46
CA SER A 737 9.21 1.90 6.88
C SER A 737 9.61 1.98 5.40
N HIS A 738 8.89 2.76 4.59
CA HIS A 738 9.11 2.77 3.14
C HIS A 738 10.52 3.25 2.75
N MET A 739 10.97 4.40 3.28
CA MET A 739 12.33 4.90 3.01
C MET A 739 13.41 3.95 3.54
N ILE A 740 13.14 3.25 4.63
CA ILE A 740 14.10 2.34 5.25
C ILE A 740 14.23 1.03 4.48
N VAL A 741 13.12 0.51 3.94
CA VAL A 741 13.18 -0.63 3.02
C VAL A 741 13.91 -0.22 1.73
N MET A 742 13.67 0.97 1.20
CA MET A 742 14.43 1.48 0.04
C MET A 742 15.93 1.66 0.36
N TYR A 743 16.27 2.08 1.58
CA TYR A 743 17.66 2.12 2.03
C TYR A 743 18.28 0.72 2.10
N ALA A 744 17.56 -0.26 2.66
CA ALA A 744 18.02 -1.64 2.67
C ALA A 744 18.21 -2.18 1.24
N TYR A 745 17.25 -1.96 0.34
CA TYR A 745 17.36 -2.31 -1.07
C TYR A 745 18.62 -1.72 -1.70
N ALA A 746 18.89 -0.44 -1.46
CA ALA A 746 20.08 0.25 -1.95
C ALA A 746 21.38 -0.37 -1.39
N LEU A 747 21.43 -0.68 -0.10
CA LEU A 747 22.60 -1.34 0.51
C LEU A 747 22.85 -2.72 -0.11
N TYR A 748 21.79 -3.54 -0.25
CA TYR A 748 21.91 -4.83 -0.91
C TYR A 748 22.33 -4.71 -2.37
N SER A 749 21.79 -3.75 -3.14
CA SER A 749 22.14 -3.56 -4.54
C SER A 749 23.62 -3.19 -4.72
N ARG A 750 24.21 -2.53 -3.72
CA ARG A 750 25.65 -2.18 -3.66
C ARG A 750 26.53 -3.21 -2.96
N GLY A 751 25.99 -4.36 -2.57
CA GLY A 751 26.74 -5.48 -1.96
C GLY A 751 27.01 -5.34 -0.45
N LEU A 752 26.44 -4.33 0.21
CA LEU A 752 26.54 -4.11 1.66
C LEU A 752 25.50 -4.97 2.39
N VAL A 753 25.68 -6.29 2.30
CA VAL A 753 24.67 -7.29 2.67
C VAL A 753 24.36 -7.30 4.16
N ARG A 754 25.37 -7.19 5.03
CA ARG A 754 25.15 -7.19 6.49
C ARG A 754 24.43 -5.92 6.95
N GLU A 755 24.85 -4.77 6.43
CA GLU A 755 24.20 -3.47 6.64
C GLU A 755 22.74 -3.50 6.18
N GLY A 756 22.50 -3.93 4.94
CA GLY A 756 21.16 -4.02 4.36
C GLY A 756 20.26 -4.94 5.17
N ARG A 757 20.80 -6.08 5.62
CA ARG A 757 20.09 -7.01 6.50
C ARG A 757 19.72 -6.36 7.82
N ASP A 758 20.66 -5.71 8.49
CA ASP A 758 20.40 -5.08 9.80
C ASP A 758 19.31 -4.02 9.69
N VAL A 759 19.34 -3.22 8.63
CA VAL A 759 18.32 -2.22 8.31
C VAL A 759 16.95 -2.90 8.08
N LEU A 760 16.88 -3.89 7.20
CA LEU A 760 15.62 -4.56 6.86
C LEU A 760 15.02 -5.31 8.06
N ARG A 761 15.87 -6.05 8.79
CA ARG A 761 15.49 -6.80 10.00
C ARG A 761 15.09 -5.88 11.14
N SER A 762 15.54 -4.62 11.19
CA SER A 762 15.11 -3.67 12.23
C SER A 762 13.60 -3.43 12.21
N ILE A 763 12.98 -3.43 11.02
CA ILE A 763 11.52 -3.28 10.85
C ILE A 763 10.82 -4.50 11.44
N PHE A 764 11.23 -5.70 11.01
CA PHE A 764 10.66 -6.95 11.51
C PHE A 764 10.82 -7.09 13.03
N ASN A 765 12.00 -6.78 13.57
CA ASN A 765 12.26 -6.83 15.01
C ASN A 765 11.36 -5.87 15.81
N MET A 766 11.02 -4.71 15.25
CA MET A 766 10.05 -3.79 15.88
C MET A 766 8.61 -4.31 15.74
N CYS A 767 8.23 -4.90 14.59
CA CYS A 767 6.93 -5.58 14.47
C CYS A 767 6.76 -6.67 15.54
N LEU A 768 7.83 -7.42 15.84
CA LEU A 768 7.84 -8.45 16.88
C LEU A 768 7.81 -7.90 18.31
N ASP A 769 8.24 -6.66 18.57
CA ASP A 769 8.14 -6.03 19.90
C ASP A 769 6.70 -5.53 20.15
N THR A 770 5.75 -6.46 20.22
CA THR A 770 4.32 -6.17 20.26
C THR A 770 3.84 -5.45 21.52
N ASP A 771 4.66 -5.40 22.58
CA ASP A 771 4.39 -4.57 23.76
C ASP A 771 4.45 -3.07 23.39
N LYS A 772 5.32 -2.71 22.43
CA LYS A 772 5.44 -1.36 21.87
C LYS A 772 4.59 -1.20 20.61
N SER A 773 4.79 -2.09 19.63
CA SER A 773 4.23 -1.94 18.28
C SER A 773 2.71 -1.97 18.27
N LYS A 774 2.09 -2.82 19.10
CA LYS A 774 0.63 -2.96 19.24
C LYS A 774 -0.08 -3.09 17.88
N ILE A 775 0.50 -3.88 16.98
CA ILE A 775 -0.05 -4.22 15.66
C ILE A 775 -0.09 -5.73 15.49
N TYR A 776 -0.92 -6.17 14.54
CA TYR A 776 -0.94 -7.55 14.05
C TYR A 776 0.24 -7.81 13.07
N PRO A 777 0.42 -9.04 12.57
CA PRO A 777 1.40 -9.31 11.52
C PRO A 777 1.26 -8.36 10.32
N GLY A 778 2.41 -7.95 9.77
CA GLY A 778 2.53 -6.97 8.70
C GLY A 778 3.50 -5.85 9.04
N VAL A 779 3.82 -5.01 8.06
CA VAL A 779 4.63 -3.81 8.19
C VAL A 779 3.72 -2.57 8.27
N PRO A 780 3.85 -1.71 9.30
CA PRO A 780 3.15 -0.43 9.36
C PRO A 780 3.84 0.63 8.47
N GLU A 781 3.18 1.75 8.19
CA GLU A 781 3.81 2.86 7.47
C GLU A 781 5.01 3.42 8.23
N TYR A 782 4.85 3.59 9.54
CA TYR A 782 5.93 4.01 10.43
C TYR A 782 5.74 3.48 11.86
N PHE A 783 6.83 3.50 12.63
CA PHE A 783 6.76 3.44 14.09
C PHE A 783 7.03 4.80 14.71
N ASP A 784 6.21 5.18 15.68
CA ASP A 784 6.37 6.45 16.38
C ASP A 784 7.58 6.45 17.35
N SER A 785 7.87 7.57 18.01
CA SER A 785 8.92 7.68 19.02
C SER A 785 8.81 6.71 20.22
N ASN A 786 7.66 6.07 20.41
CA ASN A 786 7.43 5.04 21.43
C ASN A 786 7.49 3.61 20.85
N GLY A 787 7.68 3.48 19.54
CA GLY A 787 7.72 2.20 18.84
C GLY A 787 6.33 1.66 18.48
N ARG A 788 5.26 2.46 18.58
CA ARG A 788 3.92 2.07 18.17
C ARG A 788 3.83 2.05 16.65
N GLY A 789 3.32 0.96 16.08
CA GLY A 789 3.05 0.87 14.64
C GLY A 789 1.80 1.67 14.28
N MET A 790 1.91 2.49 13.24
CA MET A 790 0.86 3.41 12.80
C MET A 790 0.56 3.22 11.31
N TYR A 791 -0.68 3.48 10.89
CA TYR A 791 -1.10 3.36 9.49
C TYR A 791 -0.87 1.93 8.97
N HIS A 792 -1.48 0.98 9.65
CA HIS A 792 -1.23 -0.43 9.41
C HIS A 792 -1.92 -0.94 8.11
N TYR A 793 -1.35 -2.01 7.54
CA TYR A 793 -1.76 -2.73 6.32
C TYR A 793 -1.53 -2.03 4.98
N LEU A 794 -1.89 -0.77 4.78
CA LEU A 794 -1.97 -0.21 3.43
C LEU A 794 -0.67 0.43 2.92
N THR A 795 0.39 0.45 3.72
CA THR A 795 1.67 1.07 3.34
C THR A 795 2.30 0.42 2.11
N GLY A 796 2.81 1.27 1.22
CA GLY A 796 3.58 0.82 0.06
C GLY A 796 4.95 0.20 0.40
N SER A 797 5.42 0.33 1.65
CA SER A 797 6.64 -0.33 2.13
C SER A 797 6.58 -1.85 1.97
N ALA A 798 5.39 -2.47 2.03
CA ALA A 798 5.23 -3.90 1.84
C ALA A 798 5.63 -4.36 0.42
N SER A 799 5.24 -3.62 -0.62
CA SER A 799 5.66 -3.92 -2.00
C SER A 799 7.18 -3.90 -2.15
N TRP A 800 7.82 -2.89 -1.56
CA TRP A 800 9.28 -2.79 -1.52
C TRP A 800 9.93 -3.89 -0.69
N PHE A 801 9.30 -4.33 0.41
CA PHE A 801 9.85 -5.36 1.29
C PHE A 801 9.88 -6.70 0.55
N VAL A 802 8.75 -7.08 -0.08
CA VAL A 802 8.67 -8.29 -0.92
C VAL A 802 9.64 -8.22 -2.09
N LEU A 803 9.71 -7.08 -2.79
CA LEU A 803 10.66 -6.86 -3.87
C LEU A 803 12.11 -7.04 -3.39
N THR A 804 12.47 -6.48 -2.24
CA THR A 804 13.82 -6.54 -1.68
C THR A 804 14.17 -7.97 -1.26
N GLU A 805 13.29 -8.64 -0.52
CA GLU A 805 13.51 -10.03 -0.11
C GLU A 805 13.68 -10.96 -1.33
N LEU A 806 12.78 -10.86 -2.32
CA LEU A 806 12.84 -11.70 -3.51
C LEU A 806 14.06 -11.40 -4.39
N THR A 807 14.22 -10.14 -4.82
CA THR A 807 15.18 -9.78 -5.89
C THR A 807 16.59 -9.47 -5.39
N GLN A 808 16.75 -9.17 -4.11
CA GLN A 808 18.05 -8.82 -3.53
C GLN A 808 18.51 -9.85 -2.49
N VAL A 809 17.69 -10.16 -1.48
CA VAL A 809 18.11 -11.06 -0.37
C VAL A 809 18.25 -12.49 -0.88
N PHE A 810 17.18 -13.08 -1.39
CA PHE A 810 17.21 -14.37 -2.05
C PHE A 810 17.83 -14.27 -3.45
N GLY A 811 17.78 -13.08 -4.07
CA GLY A 811 18.47 -12.80 -5.32
C GLY A 811 17.88 -13.53 -6.52
N VAL A 812 16.56 -13.77 -6.52
CA VAL A 812 15.82 -14.37 -7.63
C VAL A 812 15.18 -13.23 -8.42
N ARG A 813 15.71 -12.95 -9.61
CA ARG A 813 15.26 -11.84 -10.45
C ARG A 813 15.51 -12.12 -11.92
N GLY A 814 14.90 -11.35 -12.79
CA GLY A 814 15.11 -11.37 -14.22
C GLY A 814 16.19 -10.38 -14.65
N GLU A 815 16.80 -10.64 -15.79
CA GLU A 815 17.67 -9.71 -16.52
C GLU A 815 17.48 -9.97 -18.02
N GLY A 816 16.90 -9.01 -18.74
CA GLY A 816 16.53 -9.20 -20.15
C GLY A 816 15.65 -10.43 -20.43
N GLY A 817 14.85 -10.87 -19.45
CA GLY A 817 13.98 -12.05 -19.52
C GLY A 817 14.60 -13.37 -19.05
N ASP A 818 15.92 -13.44 -18.87
CA ASP A 818 16.64 -14.58 -18.32
C ASP A 818 16.59 -14.58 -16.78
N LEU A 819 16.67 -15.75 -16.16
CA LEU A 819 16.64 -15.88 -14.70
C LEU A 819 18.04 -15.69 -14.10
N ILE A 820 18.20 -14.71 -13.23
CA ILE A 820 19.37 -14.49 -12.40
C ILE A 820 19.13 -15.06 -11.01
N LEU A 821 20.10 -15.85 -10.53
CA LEU A 821 20.21 -16.29 -9.15
C LEU A 821 21.47 -15.69 -8.53
N SER A 822 21.30 -14.79 -7.56
CA SER A 822 22.38 -14.07 -6.89
C SER A 822 22.14 -13.95 -5.37
N PRO A 823 22.20 -15.05 -4.61
CA PRO A 823 21.84 -15.04 -3.19
C PRO A 823 22.76 -14.16 -2.37
N LYS A 824 22.15 -13.28 -1.57
CA LYS A 824 22.80 -12.41 -0.58
C LYS A 824 22.37 -12.81 0.84
N LEU A 825 22.24 -14.10 1.07
CA LEU A 825 21.81 -14.69 2.34
C LEU A 825 22.99 -14.78 3.30
N VAL A 826 22.86 -14.20 4.49
CA VAL A 826 23.84 -14.44 5.57
C VAL A 826 23.56 -15.78 6.25
N LYS A 827 24.52 -16.29 7.02
CA LYS A 827 24.39 -17.60 7.70
C LYS A 827 23.15 -17.72 8.61
N GLU A 828 22.65 -16.61 9.16
CA GLU A 828 21.47 -16.56 10.02
C GLU A 828 20.16 -16.85 9.27
N GLU A 829 20.14 -16.71 7.95
CA GLU A 829 18.95 -16.96 7.13
C GLU A 829 18.72 -18.46 6.86
N PHE A 830 19.74 -19.29 7.08
CA PHE A 830 19.67 -20.73 6.85
C PHE A 830 19.19 -21.49 8.09
N ASP A 831 18.30 -22.46 7.87
CA ASP A 831 17.76 -23.34 8.90
C ASP A 831 18.85 -24.23 9.54
N LYS A 832 18.46 -25.09 10.49
CA LYS A 832 19.41 -26.00 11.16
C LYS A 832 20.13 -26.97 10.22
N LYS A 833 19.55 -27.30 9.06
CA LYS A 833 20.12 -28.15 8.02
C LYS A 833 20.95 -27.37 6.99
N GLY A 834 21.08 -26.05 7.18
CA GLY A 834 21.79 -25.19 6.24
C GLY A 834 20.96 -24.91 4.97
N GLN A 835 19.64 -24.85 5.07
CA GLN A 835 18.75 -24.62 3.93
C GLN A 835 17.97 -23.32 4.08
N ALA A 836 17.80 -22.63 2.97
CA ALA A 836 16.84 -21.53 2.80
C ALA A 836 16.17 -21.71 1.44
N ALA A 837 14.90 -21.36 1.31
CA ALA A 837 14.21 -21.46 0.04
C ALA A 837 13.25 -20.30 -0.19
N ILE A 838 12.96 -20.05 -1.46
CA ILE A 838 11.93 -19.12 -1.88
C ILE A 838 11.12 -19.75 -3.01
N THR A 839 9.81 -19.58 -2.92
CA THR A 839 8.88 -19.96 -3.96
C THR A 839 8.30 -18.71 -4.58
N CYS A 840 8.30 -18.58 -5.89
CA CYS A 840 7.74 -17.43 -6.60
C CYS A 840 7.33 -17.80 -8.02
N HIS A 841 6.82 -16.84 -8.79
CA HIS A 841 6.54 -17.03 -10.21
C HIS A 841 7.65 -16.43 -11.07
N PHE A 842 8.07 -17.14 -12.12
CA PHE A 842 8.98 -16.63 -13.14
C PHE A 842 8.64 -17.26 -14.49
N ALA A 843 8.58 -16.46 -15.55
CA ALA A 843 8.21 -16.91 -16.90
C ALA A 843 6.92 -17.77 -16.95
N GLY A 844 5.90 -17.39 -16.18
CA GLY A 844 4.61 -18.12 -16.11
C GLY A 844 4.67 -19.46 -15.36
N LYS A 845 5.74 -19.74 -14.60
CA LYS A 845 5.92 -20.96 -13.83
C LYS A 845 6.11 -20.66 -12.35
N LYS A 846 5.51 -21.49 -11.49
CA LYS A 846 5.86 -21.56 -10.08
C LYS A 846 7.23 -22.22 -9.96
N ILE A 847 8.21 -21.47 -9.46
CA ILE A 847 9.58 -21.92 -9.21
C ILE A 847 9.83 -21.95 -7.70
N THR A 848 10.51 -22.98 -7.22
CA THR A 848 11.06 -23.05 -5.85
C THR A 848 12.56 -23.10 -5.94
N VAL A 849 13.25 -22.10 -5.42
CA VAL A 849 14.72 -22.03 -5.38
C VAL A 849 15.19 -22.37 -3.97
N THR A 850 15.88 -23.49 -3.81
CA THR A 850 16.46 -23.96 -2.55
C THR A 850 17.97 -23.77 -2.55
N TYR A 851 18.46 -23.00 -1.59
CA TYR A 851 19.88 -22.74 -1.33
C TYR A 851 20.38 -23.69 -0.24
N LEU A 852 21.46 -24.42 -0.53
CA LEU A 852 22.12 -25.31 0.41
C LEU A 852 23.46 -24.70 0.84
N ASN A 853 23.59 -24.43 2.13
CA ASN A 853 24.79 -23.97 2.79
C ASN A 853 25.04 -24.87 4.02
N PRO A 854 25.43 -26.14 3.82
CA PRO A 854 25.61 -27.10 4.92
C PRO A 854 26.72 -26.65 5.89
N ALA A 855 27.72 -25.92 5.40
CA ALA A 855 28.80 -25.35 6.20
C ALA A 855 28.39 -24.09 6.99
N LYS A 856 27.20 -23.53 6.74
CA LYS A 856 26.71 -22.27 7.32
C LYS A 856 27.72 -21.13 7.23
N VAL A 857 28.42 -21.05 6.11
CA VAL A 857 29.35 -19.96 5.84
C VAL A 857 28.58 -18.69 5.55
N ASP A 858 29.17 -17.56 5.88
CA ASP A 858 28.53 -16.27 5.73
C ASP A 858 28.61 -15.75 4.28
N TYR A 859 27.75 -14.79 3.94
CA TYR A 859 27.83 -14.10 2.64
C TYR A 859 29.25 -13.55 2.42
N GLY A 860 29.72 -13.61 1.17
CA GLY A 860 31.10 -13.28 0.78
C GLY A 860 32.09 -14.43 0.94
N ASN A 861 31.74 -15.47 1.71
CA ASN A 861 32.60 -16.65 1.94
C ASN A 861 32.08 -17.94 1.29
N TYR A 862 30.89 -17.92 0.66
CA TYR A 862 30.41 -19.00 -0.20
C TYR A 862 30.48 -18.64 -1.68
N ALA A 863 30.41 -19.65 -2.55
CA ALA A 863 30.34 -19.50 -3.99
C ALA A 863 29.40 -20.55 -4.58
N ILE A 864 28.68 -20.19 -5.64
CA ILE A 864 27.79 -21.13 -6.32
C ILE A 864 28.63 -22.24 -6.97
N GLN A 865 28.40 -23.48 -6.52
CA GLN A 865 29.12 -24.68 -6.94
C GLN A 865 28.36 -25.44 -8.02
N ASP A 866 27.09 -25.76 -7.76
CA ASP A 866 26.23 -26.54 -8.64
C ASP A 866 24.79 -26.01 -8.61
N VAL A 867 24.11 -26.11 -9.76
CA VAL A 867 22.70 -25.75 -9.92
C VAL A 867 22.00 -26.89 -10.64
N SER A 868 20.94 -27.40 -10.03
CA SER A 868 20.08 -28.42 -10.63
C SER A 868 18.64 -27.95 -10.71
N LEU A 869 17.96 -28.36 -11.78
CA LEU A 869 16.55 -28.13 -12.05
C LEU A 869 15.83 -29.48 -12.07
N ASN A 870 14.85 -29.67 -11.20
CA ASN A 870 14.11 -30.93 -11.04
C ASN A 870 15.03 -32.15 -10.85
N GLY A 871 16.11 -31.97 -10.09
CA GLY A 871 17.10 -33.01 -9.79
C GLY A 871 18.11 -33.31 -10.90
N ARG A 872 18.08 -32.57 -12.02
CA ARG A 872 19.03 -32.70 -13.13
C ARG A 872 19.92 -31.46 -13.22
N PRO A 873 21.24 -31.58 -13.47
CA PRO A 873 22.08 -30.41 -13.72
C PRO A 873 21.53 -29.53 -14.84
N VAL A 874 21.50 -28.21 -14.63
CA VAL A 874 21.04 -27.24 -15.64
C VAL A 874 22.23 -26.47 -16.21
N LYS A 875 22.19 -26.12 -17.49
CA LYS A 875 23.19 -25.22 -18.07
C LYS A 875 22.93 -23.80 -17.59
N PHE A 876 23.96 -23.17 -17.03
CA PHE A 876 23.94 -21.76 -16.61
C PHE A 876 25.24 -21.07 -17.02
N GLU A 877 25.19 -19.74 -17.15
CA GLU A 877 26.36 -18.89 -17.30
C GLU A 877 26.77 -18.38 -15.91
N LYS A 878 28.04 -18.55 -15.56
CA LYS A 878 28.60 -18.04 -14.30
C LYS A 878 29.05 -16.60 -14.51
N ILE A 879 28.29 -15.66 -13.96
CA ILE A 879 28.59 -14.22 -14.02
C ILE A 879 29.65 -13.85 -12.98
N SER A 880 29.56 -14.43 -11.78
CA SER A 880 30.53 -14.27 -10.70
C SER A 880 30.55 -15.50 -9.77
N SER A 881 31.34 -15.47 -8.70
CA SER A 881 31.30 -16.50 -7.65
C SER A 881 29.92 -16.63 -6.99
N GLN A 882 29.14 -15.55 -6.90
CA GLN A 882 27.83 -15.55 -6.24
C GLN A 882 26.65 -15.32 -7.20
N THR A 883 26.88 -15.24 -8.51
CA THR A 883 25.82 -14.96 -9.49
C THR A 883 25.87 -15.91 -10.67
N VAL A 884 24.73 -16.51 -10.98
CA VAL A 884 24.52 -17.32 -12.19
C VAL A 884 23.32 -16.81 -12.98
N LYS A 885 23.39 -16.97 -14.30
CA LYS A 885 22.31 -16.67 -15.25
C LYS A 885 21.83 -17.96 -15.90
N ILE A 886 20.54 -18.23 -15.81
CA ILE A 886 19.85 -19.35 -16.45
C ILE A 886 19.02 -18.77 -17.60
N PRO A 887 19.38 -19.06 -18.86
CA PRO A 887 18.60 -18.60 -20.01
C PRO A 887 17.12 -18.98 -19.93
N ARG A 888 16.22 -18.07 -20.29
CA ARG A 888 14.75 -18.23 -20.20
C ARG A 888 14.25 -19.51 -20.86
N LYS A 889 14.87 -19.93 -21.96
CA LYS A 889 14.54 -21.17 -22.69
C LYS A 889 14.66 -22.44 -21.83
N PHE A 890 15.43 -22.42 -20.74
CA PHE A 890 15.50 -23.57 -19.82
C PHE A 890 14.38 -23.59 -18.79
N ILE A 891 13.58 -22.52 -18.74
CA ILE A 891 12.38 -22.35 -17.92
C ILE A 891 11.13 -22.50 -18.83
N GLU A 892 11.18 -23.43 -19.80
CA GLU A 892 10.22 -23.54 -20.91
C GLU A 892 8.82 -24.11 -20.53
N PRO A 893 7.76 -23.79 -21.30
CA PRO A 893 6.39 -24.20 -21.04
C PRO A 893 6.16 -25.68 -21.38
N GLY A 894 6.08 -26.56 -20.37
CA GLY A 894 5.65 -27.95 -20.56
C GLY A 894 5.84 -28.89 -19.37
N SER A 895 6.73 -28.54 -18.43
CA SER A 895 6.87 -29.22 -17.14
C SER A 895 6.05 -28.51 -16.05
N GLY A 896 5.68 -29.26 -15.00
CA GLY A 896 4.97 -28.72 -13.81
C GLY A 896 5.84 -27.78 -12.99
N ASP A 897 5.54 -27.64 -11.70
CA ASP A 897 6.33 -26.81 -10.78
C ASP A 897 7.82 -27.12 -10.86
N LEU A 898 8.65 -26.07 -10.91
CA LEU A 898 10.09 -26.18 -11.10
C LEU A 898 10.82 -26.08 -9.77
N ASN A 899 11.66 -27.06 -9.47
CA ASN A 899 12.48 -27.09 -8.26
C ASN A 899 13.95 -26.85 -8.64
N LEU A 900 14.43 -25.65 -8.35
CA LEU A 900 15.84 -25.26 -8.48
C LEU A 900 16.55 -25.53 -7.16
N ARG A 901 17.66 -26.26 -7.21
CA ARG A 901 18.50 -26.52 -6.04
C ARG A 901 19.92 -26.05 -6.32
N MET A 902 20.42 -25.21 -5.45
CA MET A 902 21.73 -24.59 -5.58
C MET A 902 22.61 -24.89 -4.37
N THR A 903 23.83 -25.38 -4.63
CA THR A 903 24.83 -25.66 -3.60
C THR A 903 25.80 -24.48 -3.50
N LEU A 904 25.96 -23.94 -2.29
CA LEU A 904 26.81 -22.79 -1.95
C LEU A 904 28.13 -23.23 -1.30
#